data_AF-A0A974NT67-F1
#
_entry.id   AF-A0A974NT67-F1
#
_cell.length_a   1.000
_cell.length_b   1.000
_cell.length_c   1.000
_cell.angle_alpha   90.00
_cell.angle_beta   90.00
_cell.angle_gamma   90.00
#
_symmetry.space_group_name_H-M   'P 1'
#
loop_
_entity.id
_entity.type
_entity.pdbx_description
1 polymer ?
#
loop_
_entity_poly.entity_id
_entity_poly.type
_entity_poly.pdbx_seq_one_letter_code
_entity_poly.pdbx_strand_id
1 'polypeptide(L)'
;MVDGYRLSSRAAANENKWRAERVGPGKGIVVSGFPGEAVAANRNDFETNRVSIQTYSDATTGSAGAAVGLSAAGACVSFWSGNIAGLPLHVLRKGPNGVDTAAPDHPLYWLLHDSPNYDQSAFDFWEYLIDSLEWHGNAYATLDRREDGALVSLTPVDPTIITAKRRLDGVIEYRWWANGRSNVRTQSEMLHIRGRGGDALGGLSTLSLYRRALGSAQATESSASTIFSNGVRSSGVLSTDQRLDREQRETFETLLQDKFVGAHNAGRPMLLDNNLKWTPLSISPVDAEMIEARRLGMEIVCQIFEVDPHLVGITSGNTKLGSSIGDQTLSLVKFKMHKRLKRIEGALEKQLLTRGDRRNGISIKFNLEGFLRADSLGRAKYYDLMKQFMTVNEVRALEGLPPSPAATSSIAKCRINPSPVAASVTTAGHRWRTTMSELGYGFEIKAIDEAGYISGVAAGYGNIDHGGDVIMPGALTKAIAGRTSVPMLLFHDHKQPVGSWAKFDENPQSLNVEGRFAMKSAAGREAHALAEAGALPGLSIGYKTIRHKFEGKVRQLHELALHEVSLVPVGMNDRAVVRQIKSLIEDGGMPTLPQFEDFLREAGFSKTQASAIAGKGLSSLLRGEPGSEPDADFWSAMAAQFRA
;
A
#
# COMPACT_ATOMS: atom_id res chain seq x y z
N MET A 1 -1.59 44.68 -36.52
CA MET A 1 -2.69 45.42 -37.15
C MET A 1 -3.45 44.43 -38.01
N VAL A 2 -4.70 44.18 -37.67
CA VAL A 2 -5.67 43.52 -38.56
C VAL A 2 -6.86 44.47 -38.57
N ASP A 3 -7.03 45.19 -39.68
CA ASP A 3 -8.09 46.18 -39.88
C ASP A 3 -9.43 45.48 -40.13
N GLY A 4 -10.52 45.98 -39.52
CA GLY A 4 -11.88 45.62 -39.95
C GLY A 4 -12.99 45.57 -38.90
N TYR A 5 -12.70 45.61 -37.60
CA TYR A 5 -13.74 45.55 -36.56
C TYR A 5 -13.88 46.87 -35.80
N ARG A 6 -15.05 47.52 -35.88
CA ARG A 6 -15.40 48.65 -35.00
C ARG A 6 -15.80 48.13 -33.62
N LEU A 7 -14.99 48.47 -32.62
CA LEU A 7 -15.28 48.18 -31.21
C LEU A 7 -16.53 48.96 -30.75
N SER A 8 -17.32 48.35 -29.85
CA SER A 8 -18.47 49.00 -29.22
C SER A 8 -18.01 50.21 -28.39
N SER A 9 -18.89 51.19 -28.17
CA SER A 9 -18.58 52.41 -27.40
C SER A 9 -18.03 52.13 -25.99
N ARG A 10 -18.46 51.02 -25.38
CA ARG A 10 -17.96 50.54 -24.08
C ARG A 10 -16.56 49.92 -24.17
N ALA A 11 -16.22 49.31 -25.29
CA ALA A 11 -14.89 48.75 -25.55
C ALA A 11 -13.88 49.85 -25.95
N ALA A 12 -14.29 50.87 -26.71
CA ALA A 12 -13.46 52.04 -27.03
C ALA A 12 -13.15 52.90 -25.79
N ALA A 13 -14.10 53.04 -24.86
CA ALA A 13 -13.89 53.72 -23.59
C ALA A 13 -12.90 52.97 -22.68
N ASN A 14 -12.91 51.63 -22.73
CA ASN A 14 -11.91 50.82 -22.03
C ASN A 14 -10.53 50.92 -22.69
N GLU A 15 -10.43 50.94 -24.01
CA GLU A 15 -9.16 51.05 -24.74
C GLU A 15 -8.40 52.36 -24.43
N ASN A 16 -9.11 53.47 -24.25
CA ASN A 16 -8.51 54.74 -23.84
C ASN A 16 -7.97 54.73 -22.40
N LYS A 17 -8.52 53.89 -21.52
CA LYS A 17 -7.98 53.69 -20.16
C LYS A 17 -6.64 52.94 -20.16
N TRP A 18 -6.42 52.04 -21.11
CA TRP A 18 -5.20 51.22 -21.21
C TRP A 18 -4.03 51.90 -21.94
N ARG A 19 -4.25 53.02 -22.64
CA ARG A 19 -3.18 53.78 -23.31
C ARG A 19 -2.35 54.67 -22.39
N ALA A 20 -2.79 54.91 -21.14
CA ALA A 20 -2.15 55.86 -20.24
C ALA A 20 -0.96 55.31 -19.44
N GLU A 21 -0.66 54.00 -19.49
CA GLU A 21 0.51 53.41 -18.82
C GLU A 21 1.43 52.70 -19.82
N ARG A 22 2.14 53.50 -20.63
CA ARG A 22 3.35 53.04 -21.32
C ARG A 22 4.56 53.63 -20.61
N VAL A 23 5.12 52.87 -19.67
CA VAL A 23 6.50 53.09 -19.19
C VAL A 23 7.44 52.39 -20.19
N GLY A 24 8.56 53.05 -20.51
CA GLY A 24 9.45 52.71 -21.64
C GLY A 24 10.04 51.29 -21.68
N PRO A 25 10.85 50.98 -22.71
CA PRO A 25 11.29 49.61 -22.97
C PRO A 25 12.13 49.08 -21.80
N GLY A 26 11.69 47.98 -21.18
CA GLY A 26 12.45 47.26 -20.16
C GLY A 26 11.87 47.24 -18.73
N LYS A 27 10.66 47.76 -18.47
CA LYS A 27 9.98 47.60 -17.16
C LYS A 27 8.56 47.05 -17.36
N GLY A 28 8.23 45.99 -16.62
CA GLY A 28 6.92 45.33 -16.65
C GLY A 28 5.80 46.25 -16.16
N ILE A 29 4.57 45.98 -16.63
CA ILE A 29 3.34 46.69 -16.25
C ILE A 29 2.86 46.12 -14.90
N VAL A 30 2.58 46.98 -13.92
CA VAL A 30 1.96 46.62 -12.65
C VAL A 30 0.53 47.17 -12.67
N VAL A 31 -0.48 46.29 -12.56
CA VAL A 31 -1.89 46.69 -12.45
C VAL A 31 -2.34 46.40 -11.03
N SER A 32 -2.59 47.44 -10.23
CA SER A 32 -3.11 47.30 -8.87
C SER A 32 -4.63 47.45 -8.84
N GLY A 33 -5.32 46.42 -8.33
CA GLY A 33 -6.76 46.42 -8.05
C GLY A 33 -7.44 45.12 -8.43
N PHE A 34 -7.81 44.32 -7.41
CA PHE A 34 -8.37 42.95 -7.38
C PHE A 34 -7.33 41.80 -7.26
N PRO A 35 -7.53 40.84 -6.32
CA PRO A 35 -6.62 39.72 -6.11
C PRO A 35 -6.85 38.64 -7.18
N GLY A 36 -6.21 38.83 -8.32
CA GLY A 36 -6.24 37.92 -9.44
C GLY A 36 -5.29 38.46 -10.50
N GLU A 37 -3.99 38.20 -10.34
CA GLU A 37 -2.97 38.82 -11.18
C GLU A 37 -2.78 38.12 -12.54
N ALA A 38 -2.38 38.97 -13.49
CA ALA A 38 -2.43 38.79 -14.92
C ALA A 38 -1.30 37.92 -15.50
N VAL A 39 -1.62 37.21 -16.59
CA VAL A 39 -0.66 36.45 -17.41
C VAL A 39 0.16 37.42 -18.26
N ALA A 40 1.42 37.64 -17.90
CA ALA A 40 2.38 38.32 -18.78
C ALA A 40 2.94 37.30 -19.80
N ALA A 41 2.29 37.18 -20.96
CA ALA A 41 2.83 36.41 -22.08
C ALA A 41 4.00 37.17 -22.72
N ASN A 42 5.22 36.66 -22.60
CA ASN A 42 6.35 37.15 -23.39
C ASN A 42 6.30 36.53 -24.80
N ARG A 43 6.62 37.33 -25.81
CA ARG A 43 6.48 36.97 -27.24
C ARG A 43 7.35 35.79 -27.68
N ASN A 44 8.32 35.36 -26.87
CA ASN A 44 9.30 34.31 -27.19
C ASN A 44 8.90 32.91 -26.70
N ASP A 45 7.79 32.78 -25.95
CA ASP A 45 7.36 31.51 -25.36
C ASP A 45 6.74 30.55 -26.40
N PHE A 46 6.34 31.06 -27.57
CA PHE A 46 5.77 30.27 -28.66
C PHE A 46 6.81 29.60 -29.57
N GLU A 47 8.05 30.10 -29.63
CA GLU A 47 9.08 29.53 -30.52
C GLU A 47 10.04 28.55 -29.83
N THR A 48 10.15 28.62 -28.49
CA THR A 48 11.14 27.81 -27.74
C THR A 48 10.53 26.68 -26.92
N ASN A 49 9.20 26.56 -26.87
CA ASN A 49 8.48 25.66 -25.96
C ASN A 49 9.02 25.75 -24.50
N ARG A 50 9.47 26.94 -24.10
CA ARG A 50 9.88 27.26 -22.73
C ARG A 50 8.79 28.13 -22.16
N VAL A 51 8.11 27.63 -21.13
CA VAL A 51 7.46 28.51 -20.17
C VAL A 51 8.60 29.09 -19.34
N SER A 52 8.97 30.35 -19.55
CA SER A 52 9.77 31.05 -18.55
C SER A 52 8.89 31.19 -17.32
N ILE A 53 9.24 30.47 -16.24
CA ILE A 53 8.73 30.78 -14.91
C ILE A 53 9.31 32.15 -14.59
N GLN A 54 8.55 33.20 -14.88
CA GLN A 54 8.77 34.49 -14.24
C GLN A 54 8.71 34.20 -12.75
N THR A 55 9.78 34.54 -12.03
CA THR A 55 9.98 34.29 -10.61
C THR A 55 8.72 34.75 -9.87
N TYR A 56 7.85 33.80 -9.56
CA TYR A 56 6.70 34.01 -8.71
C TYR A 56 7.26 34.03 -7.29
N SER A 57 7.80 35.18 -6.89
CA SER A 57 8.09 35.47 -5.51
C SER A 57 6.79 35.93 -4.86
N ASP A 58 5.90 34.98 -4.58
CA ASP A 58 5.05 35.14 -3.41
C ASP A 58 6.03 35.22 -2.23
N ALA A 59 5.99 36.31 -1.48
CA ALA A 59 6.90 36.61 -0.37
C ALA A 59 6.78 35.63 0.81
N THR A 60 6.14 34.47 0.60
CA THR A 60 5.92 33.40 1.57
C THR A 60 6.40 32.01 1.09
N THR A 61 6.87 31.84 -0.15
CA THR A 61 7.17 30.50 -0.72
C THR A 61 8.31 30.47 -1.75
N GLY A 62 9.39 31.22 -1.54
CA GLY A 62 10.51 31.33 -2.50
C GLY A 62 11.75 30.46 -2.20
N SER A 63 11.66 29.12 -2.20
CA SER A 63 12.80 28.18 -2.43
C SER A 63 12.37 26.73 -2.19
N ALA A 64 12.22 25.88 -3.22
CA ALA A 64 11.82 24.46 -3.11
C ALA A 64 10.50 24.15 -2.34
N GLY A 65 9.94 25.10 -1.58
CA GLY A 65 8.78 24.99 -0.71
C GLY A 65 7.45 25.05 -1.45
N ALA A 66 7.44 25.51 -2.70
CA ALA A 66 6.27 25.40 -3.57
C ALA A 66 5.96 23.94 -3.98
N ALA A 67 6.88 22.99 -3.75
CA ALA A 67 6.67 21.56 -3.99
C ALA A 67 6.06 20.81 -2.78
N VAL A 68 5.85 21.50 -1.64
CA VAL A 68 5.23 20.91 -0.43
C VAL A 68 3.69 21.05 -0.46
N GLY A 69 3.12 21.64 -1.51
CA GLY A 69 1.68 21.92 -1.64
C GLY A 69 0.77 20.70 -1.75
N LEU A 70 1.32 19.50 -1.98
CA LEU A 70 0.67 18.23 -1.63
C LEU A 70 1.71 17.33 -0.97
N SER A 71 1.60 17.16 0.35
CA SER A 71 2.36 16.19 1.13
C SER A 71 2.44 14.81 0.47
N ALA A 72 1.37 14.40 -0.22
CA ALA A 72 1.30 13.16 -0.99
C ALA A 72 2.34 13.07 -2.12
N ALA A 73 2.61 14.15 -2.86
CA ALA A 73 3.58 14.14 -3.95
C ALA A 73 5.00 13.96 -3.42
N GLY A 74 5.35 14.71 -2.39
CA GLY A 74 6.63 14.56 -1.69
C GLY A 74 6.79 13.14 -1.11
N ALA A 75 5.78 12.62 -0.44
CA ALA A 75 5.79 11.27 0.10
C ALA A 75 5.97 10.19 -0.99
N CYS A 76 5.32 10.34 -2.15
CA CYS A 76 5.50 9.41 -3.27
C CYS A 76 6.90 9.46 -3.87
N VAL A 77 7.48 10.65 -4.02
CA VAL A 77 8.83 10.82 -4.55
C VAL A 77 9.85 10.26 -3.57
N SER A 78 9.78 10.63 -2.29
CA SER A 78 10.63 10.07 -1.22
C SER A 78 10.49 8.57 -1.08
N PHE A 79 9.28 8.01 -1.30
CA PHE A 79 9.09 6.57 -1.33
C PHE A 79 9.95 5.95 -2.44
N TRP A 80 9.91 6.47 -3.68
CA TRP A 80 10.69 5.91 -4.78
C TRP A 80 12.18 6.13 -4.62
N SER A 81 12.61 7.34 -4.29
CA SER A 81 14.04 7.67 -4.17
C SER A 81 14.70 6.93 -3.03
N GLY A 82 14.10 6.89 -1.84
CA GLY A 82 14.64 6.15 -0.71
C GLY A 82 14.70 4.63 -0.96
N ASN A 83 13.62 4.04 -1.50
CA ASN A 83 13.58 2.59 -1.75
C ASN A 83 14.53 2.15 -2.87
N ILE A 84 14.69 2.94 -3.93
CA ILE A 84 15.58 2.60 -5.03
C ILE A 84 17.04 2.91 -4.67
N ALA A 85 17.33 4.03 -3.99
CA ALA A 85 18.67 4.36 -3.53
C ALA A 85 19.19 3.38 -2.48
N GLY A 86 18.30 2.78 -1.69
CA GLY A 86 18.63 1.70 -0.75
C GLY A 86 19.03 0.38 -1.41
N LEU A 87 18.84 0.21 -2.73
CA LEU A 87 19.24 -1.00 -3.43
C LEU A 87 20.73 -0.94 -3.82
N PRO A 88 21.54 -1.94 -3.43
CA PRO A 88 22.92 -2.03 -3.91
C PRO A 88 22.97 -2.14 -5.43
N LEU A 89 23.76 -1.27 -6.07
CA LEU A 89 24.00 -1.30 -7.50
C LEU A 89 25.31 -2.04 -7.79
N HIS A 90 25.21 -3.24 -8.36
CA HIS A 90 26.38 -4.07 -8.63
C HIS A 90 26.82 -3.97 -10.09
N VAL A 91 28.13 -3.93 -10.28
CA VAL A 91 28.76 -4.23 -11.57
C VAL A 91 29.02 -5.73 -11.60
N LEU A 92 28.47 -6.40 -12.62
CA LEU A 92 28.50 -7.84 -12.78
C LEU A 92 29.32 -8.22 -14.02
N ARG A 93 30.00 -9.35 -13.97
CA ARG A 93 30.68 -9.98 -15.10
C ARG A 93 30.04 -11.33 -15.39
N LYS A 94 29.84 -11.66 -16.66
CA LYS A 94 29.45 -13.01 -17.07
C LYS A 94 30.54 -14.02 -16.72
N GLY A 95 30.25 -14.92 -15.79
CA GLY A 95 31.11 -16.02 -15.43
C GLY A 95 31.19 -17.10 -16.52
N PRO A 96 32.14 -18.05 -16.40
CA PRO A 96 32.37 -19.11 -17.39
C PRO A 96 31.16 -20.02 -17.65
N ASN A 97 30.21 -20.08 -16.70
CA ASN A 97 28.99 -20.89 -16.80
C ASN A 97 27.74 -20.06 -17.21
N GLY A 98 27.92 -18.81 -17.63
CA GLY A 98 26.82 -17.91 -17.99
C GLY A 98 26.09 -17.30 -16.78
N VAL A 99 26.58 -17.52 -15.56
CA VAL A 99 26.07 -16.89 -14.33
C VAL A 99 26.77 -15.56 -14.12
N ASP A 100 25.99 -14.51 -13.89
CA ASP A 100 26.52 -13.17 -13.58
C ASP A 100 27.11 -13.16 -12.16
N THR A 101 28.38 -12.76 -12.02
CA THR A 101 29.07 -12.62 -10.72
C THR A 101 29.50 -11.18 -10.49
N ALA A 102 29.49 -10.71 -9.25
CA ALA A 102 30.00 -9.38 -8.91
C ALA A 102 31.46 -9.20 -9.35
N ALA A 103 31.78 -8.03 -9.92
CA ALA A 103 33.09 -7.66 -10.43
C ALA A 103 33.70 -6.50 -9.60
N PRO A 104 34.14 -6.77 -8.36
CA PRO A 104 34.69 -5.74 -7.47
C PRO A 104 36.02 -5.16 -7.96
N ASP A 105 36.71 -5.86 -8.86
CA ASP A 105 37.93 -5.43 -9.52
C ASP A 105 37.69 -4.34 -10.58
N HIS A 106 36.44 -4.16 -11.03
CA HIS A 106 36.11 -3.15 -12.03
C HIS A 106 36.05 -1.75 -11.40
N PRO A 107 36.67 -0.70 -11.98
CA PRO A 107 36.69 0.65 -11.39
C PRO A 107 35.30 1.23 -11.10
N LEU A 108 34.32 0.94 -11.96
CA LEU A 108 32.93 1.39 -11.77
C LEU A 108 32.23 0.74 -10.57
N TYR A 109 32.72 -0.39 -10.05
CA TYR A 109 32.06 -1.08 -8.94
C TYR A 109 32.03 -0.18 -7.70
N TRP A 110 33.21 0.25 -7.24
CA TRP A 110 33.35 1.12 -6.08
C TRP A 110 32.64 2.47 -6.29
N LEU A 111 32.73 3.02 -7.51
CA LEU A 111 32.12 4.31 -7.85
C LEU A 111 30.59 4.27 -7.76
N LEU A 112 29.95 3.21 -8.25
CA LEU A 112 28.49 3.12 -8.29
C LEU A 112 27.90 2.55 -6.99
N HIS A 113 28.66 1.72 -6.27
CA HIS A 113 28.22 1.00 -5.07
C HIS A 113 28.51 1.76 -3.77
N ASP A 114 29.69 2.37 -3.63
CA ASP A 114 30.16 2.92 -2.34
C ASP A 114 30.15 4.46 -2.32
N SER A 115 30.87 5.10 -3.24
CA SER A 115 31.10 6.55 -3.22
C SER A 115 31.25 7.12 -4.64
N PRO A 116 30.16 7.65 -5.22
CA PRO A 116 30.16 8.25 -6.57
C PRO A 116 30.98 9.52 -6.69
N ASN A 117 31.12 10.27 -5.60
CA ASN A 117 31.93 11.48 -5.52
C ASN A 117 32.44 11.69 -4.08
N TYR A 118 33.29 12.70 -3.90
CA TYR A 118 33.89 13.01 -2.62
C TYR A 118 32.88 13.44 -1.54
N ASP A 119 31.79 14.09 -1.94
CA ASP A 119 30.86 14.77 -1.02
C ASP A 119 29.72 13.85 -0.55
N GLN A 120 29.35 12.83 -1.32
CA GLN A 120 28.12 12.05 -1.14
C GLN A 120 28.40 10.54 -1.03
N SER A 121 27.61 9.86 -0.20
CA SER A 121 27.51 8.41 -0.26
C SER A 121 26.77 7.96 -1.53
N ALA A 122 26.88 6.68 -1.90
CA ALA A 122 26.08 6.14 -2.99
C ALA A 122 24.57 6.34 -2.77
N PHE A 123 24.09 6.21 -1.53
CA PHE A 123 22.69 6.43 -1.19
C PHE A 123 22.26 7.87 -1.52
N ASP A 124 22.95 8.88 -0.98
CA ASP A 124 22.59 10.29 -1.15
C ASP A 124 22.63 10.72 -2.63
N PHE A 125 23.61 10.20 -3.38
CA PHE A 125 23.75 10.46 -4.80
C PHE A 125 22.59 9.88 -5.61
N TRP A 126 22.25 8.61 -5.39
CA TRP A 126 21.16 7.95 -6.10
C TRP A 126 19.82 8.56 -5.73
N GLU A 127 19.60 8.85 -4.44
CA GLU A 127 18.39 9.51 -3.95
C GLU A 127 18.15 10.83 -4.69
N TYR A 128 19.18 11.68 -4.78
CA TYR A 128 19.11 12.95 -5.51
C TYR A 128 18.79 12.78 -7.01
N LEU A 129 19.44 11.81 -7.69
CA LEU A 129 19.19 11.57 -9.11
C LEU A 129 17.78 11.04 -9.36
N ILE A 130 17.26 10.19 -8.47
CA ILE A 130 15.91 9.63 -8.61
C ILE A 130 14.87 10.70 -8.33
N ASP A 131 15.06 11.53 -7.30
CA ASP A 131 14.23 12.71 -7.05
C ASP A 131 14.18 13.63 -8.28
N SER A 132 15.35 13.92 -8.85
CA SER A 132 15.47 14.72 -10.07
C SER A 132 14.68 14.09 -11.24
N LEU A 133 14.76 12.76 -11.38
CA LEU A 133 14.04 12.02 -12.41
C LEU A 133 12.52 12.05 -12.20
N GLU A 134 12.04 11.88 -10.97
CA GLU A 134 10.60 11.85 -10.68
C GLU A 134 9.96 13.24 -10.78
N TRP A 135 10.63 14.30 -10.32
CA TRP A 135 10.13 15.67 -10.43
C TRP A 135 10.25 16.26 -11.85
N HIS A 136 11.47 16.22 -12.39
CA HIS A 136 11.85 16.96 -13.61
C HIS A 136 11.89 16.08 -14.86
N GLY A 137 11.74 14.76 -14.70
CA GLY A 137 11.81 13.81 -15.81
C GLY A 137 13.22 13.63 -16.35
N ASN A 138 14.24 14.20 -15.72
CA ASN A 138 15.62 14.16 -16.18
C ASN A 138 16.56 14.21 -14.98
N ALA A 139 17.62 13.41 -15.02
CA ALA A 139 18.68 13.44 -14.02
C ALA A 139 20.04 13.51 -14.72
N TYR A 140 20.91 14.35 -14.19
CA TYR A 140 22.20 14.68 -14.80
C TYR A 140 23.33 14.55 -13.79
N ALA A 141 24.47 14.03 -14.23
CA ALA A 141 25.71 14.06 -13.48
C ALA A 141 26.92 14.25 -14.41
N THR A 142 27.86 15.12 -14.07
CA THR A 142 29.11 15.24 -14.82
C THR A 142 29.98 14.01 -14.62
N LEU A 143 30.68 13.62 -15.68
CA LEU A 143 31.58 12.49 -15.71
C LEU A 143 33.01 13.00 -15.73
N ASP A 144 33.74 12.86 -14.62
CA ASP A 144 35.15 13.21 -14.59
C ASP A 144 36.00 11.95 -14.76
N ARG A 145 36.86 11.98 -15.77
CA ARG A 145 37.74 10.86 -16.13
C ARG A 145 39.19 11.27 -15.93
N ARG A 146 40.01 10.32 -15.50
CA ARG A 146 41.47 10.47 -15.49
C ARG A 146 42.02 10.40 -16.92
N GLU A 147 43.28 10.80 -17.10
CA GLU A 147 43.99 10.79 -18.39
C GLU A 147 43.99 9.42 -19.10
N ASP A 148 43.93 8.32 -18.35
CA ASP A 148 43.83 6.95 -18.88
C ASP A 148 42.41 6.56 -19.31
N GLY A 149 41.44 7.48 -19.19
CA GLY A 149 40.04 7.28 -19.58
C GLY A 149 39.17 6.61 -18.52
N ALA A 150 39.75 6.20 -17.38
CA ALA A 150 39.00 5.63 -16.27
C ALA A 150 38.11 6.70 -15.60
N LEU A 151 36.86 6.35 -15.31
CA LEU A 151 35.93 7.25 -14.64
C LEU A 151 36.25 7.31 -13.14
N VAL A 152 36.35 8.53 -12.60
CA VAL A 152 36.80 8.79 -11.23
C VAL A 152 35.67 9.35 -10.36
N SER A 153 34.84 10.23 -10.90
CA SER A 153 33.72 10.83 -10.16
C SER A 153 32.48 11.07 -11.00
N LEU A 154 31.34 11.04 -10.30
CA LEU A 154 30.01 11.39 -10.77
C LEU A 154 29.47 12.53 -9.90
N THR A 155 29.42 13.75 -10.43
CA THR A 155 28.91 14.91 -9.68
C THR A 155 27.52 15.28 -10.18
N PRO A 156 26.47 15.21 -9.34
CA PRO A 156 25.12 15.54 -9.79
C PRO A 156 25.00 17.01 -10.16
N VAL A 157 24.14 17.31 -11.12
CA VAL A 157 23.83 18.68 -11.54
C VAL A 157 22.32 18.85 -11.58
N ASP A 158 21.85 19.98 -11.05
CA ASP A 158 20.43 20.32 -11.03
C ASP A 158 19.85 20.32 -12.46
N PRO A 159 18.81 19.52 -12.73
CA PRO A 159 18.18 19.46 -14.05
C PRO A 159 17.49 20.76 -14.48
N THR A 160 17.12 21.65 -13.54
CA THR A 160 16.39 22.88 -13.83
C THR A 160 17.25 23.94 -14.53
N ILE A 161 18.57 23.88 -14.35
CA ILE A 161 19.52 24.85 -14.90
C ILE A 161 20.19 24.36 -16.21
N ILE A 162 19.97 23.10 -16.59
CA ILE A 162 20.57 22.49 -17.78
C ILE A 162 19.72 22.76 -19.02
N THR A 163 20.40 23.08 -20.12
CA THR A 163 19.82 23.07 -21.46
C THR A 163 20.55 22.05 -22.34
N ALA A 164 19.83 21.01 -22.77
CA ALA A 164 20.34 20.01 -23.71
C ALA A 164 19.97 20.39 -25.16
N LYS A 165 20.93 20.33 -26.08
CA LYS A 165 20.71 20.57 -27.51
C LYS A 165 21.51 19.58 -28.34
N ARG A 166 20.94 19.12 -29.45
CA ARG A 166 21.69 18.37 -30.46
C ARG A 166 22.40 19.35 -31.37
N ARG A 167 23.72 19.24 -31.46
CA ARG A 167 24.55 20.00 -32.39
C ARG A 167 24.42 19.41 -33.81
N LEU A 168 24.85 20.16 -34.81
CA LEU A 168 24.82 19.77 -36.23
C LEU A 168 25.58 18.46 -36.53
N ASP A 169 26.62 18.14 -35.75
CA ASP A 169 27.38 16.88 -35.82
C ASP A 169 26.64 15.67 -35.20
N GLY A 170 25.43 15.89 -34.65
CA GLY A 170 24.60 14.87 -34.03
C GLY A 170 24.91 14.60 -32.55
N VAL A 171 25.99 15.17 -32.01
CA VAL A 171 26.36 15.05 -30.59
C VAL A 171 25.43 15.91 -29.74
N ILE A 172 25.05 15.39 -28.57
CA ILE A 172 24.26 16.16 -27.59
C ILE A 172 25.22 17.02 -26.75
N GLU A 173 24.95 18.31 -26.71
CA GLU A 173 25.63 19.30 -25.88
C GLU A 173 24.71 19.70 -24.71
N TYR A 174 25.27 19.74 -23.51
CA TYR A 174 24.62 20.21 -22.29
C TYR A 174 25.29 21.50 -21.83
N ARG A 175 24.47 22.53 -21.57
CA ARG A 175 24.94 23.84 -21.11
C ARG A 175 24.20 24.27 -19.86
N TRP A 176 24.93 24.77 -18.87
CA TRP A 176 24.36 25.38 -17.67
C TRP A 176 25.29 26.45 -17.11
N TRP A 177 24.75 27.31 -16.25
CA TRP A 177 25.51 28.33 -15.54
C TRP A 177 25.68 27.92 -14.08
N ALA A 178 26.91 27.85 -13.59
CA ALA A 178 27.20 27.55 -12.19
C ALA A 178 28.50 28.22 -11.75
N ASN A 179 28.59 28.63 -10.49
CA ASN A 179 29.78 29.25 -9.90
C ASN A 179 30.32 30.45 -10.72
N GLY A 180 29.41 31.26 -11.29
CA GLY A 180 29.76 32.41 -12.11
C GLY A 180 30.38 32.07 -13.47
N ARG A 181 30.28 30.83 -13.94
CA ARG A 181 30.84 30.37 -15.22
C ARG A 181 29.79 29.61 -16.05
N SER A 182 29.91 29.73 -17.37
CA SER A 182 29.17 28.90 -18.31
C SER A 182 29.89 27.57 -18.46
N ASN A 183 29.23 26.48 -18.09
CA ASN A 183 29.72 25.12 -18.26
C ASN A 183 29.09 24.52 -19.52
N VAL A 184 29.91 23.86 -20.33
CA VAL A 184 29.49 23.15 -21.53
C VAL A 184 30.10 21.76 -21.48
N ARG A 185 29.26 20.74 -21.59
CA ARG A 185 29.67 19.33 -21.63
C ARG A 185 29.06 18.62 -22.81
N THR A 186 29.80 17.68 -23.34
CA THR A 186 29.35 16.80 -24.42
C THR A 186 28.72 15.52 -23.87
N GLN A 187 28.09 14.74 -24.75
CA GLN A 187 27.47 13.46 -24.40
C GLN A 187 28.41 12.46 -23.71
N SER A 188 29.73 12.53 -23.94
CA SER A 188 30.73 11.67 -23.28
C SER A 188 31.12 12.12 -21.87
N GLU A 189 30.82 13.36 -21.51
CA GLU A 189 31.20 13.99 -20.24
C GLU A 189 30.01 14.22 -19.29
N MET A 190 28.81 13.78 -19.69
CA MET A 190 27.58 13.97 -18.93
C MET A 190 26.78 12.67 -18.93
N LEU A 191 26.54 12.12 -17.74
CA LEU A 191 25.51 11.12 -17.52
C LEU A 191 24.16 11.80 -17.60
N HIS A 192 23.31 11.32 -18.51
CA HIS A 192 21.94 11.77 -18.61
C HIS A 192 20.97 10.59 -18.54
N ILE A 193 20.21 10.50 -17.46
CA ILE A 193 19.11 9.55 -17.29
C ILE A 193 17.81 10.25 -17.67
N ARG A 194 17.15 9.71 -18.70
CA ARG A 194 15.92 10.29 -19.26
C ARG A 194 14.70 9.62 -18.65
N GLY A 195 13.74 10.41 -18.21
CA GLY A 195 12.44 10.00 -17.70
C GLY A 195 11.44 9.63 -18.79
N ARG A 196 10.19 9.41 -18.40
CA ARG A 196 9.14 8.92 -19.31
C ARG A 196 8.71 9.99 -20.32
N GLY A 197 8.22 9.53 -21.49
CA GLY A 197 7.37 10.33 -22.38
C GLY A 197 8.06 11.40 -23.21
N GLY A 198 9.37 11.54 -23.12
CA GLY A 198 10.12 12.53 -23.90
C GLY A 198 10.80 11.95 -25.14
N ASP A 199 11.84 12.63 -25.59
CA ASP A 199 12.59 12.34 -26.81
C ASP A 199 14.05 11.94 -26.51
N ALA A 200 14.92 11.98 -27.53
CA ALA A 200 16.34 11.70 -27.35
C ALA A 200 17.08 12.78 -26.53
N LEU A 201 16.51 13.99 -26.39
CA LEU A 201 17.09 15.13 -25.68
C LEU A 201 16.65 15.22 -24.23
N GLY A 202 15.57 14.55 -23.82
CA GLY A 202 15.14 14.49 -22.43
C GLY A 202 13.81 13.77 -22.23
N GLY A 203 13.52 13.39 -20.98
CA GLY A 203 12.19 12.96 -20.55
C GLY A 203 11.25 14.15 -20.26
N LEU A 204 9.95 13.88 -20.18
CA LEU A 204 8.96 14.86 -19.75
C LEU A 204 8.96 14.96 -18.23
N SER A 205 8.92 16.18 -17.70
CA SER A 205 8.68 16.42 -16.28
C SER A 205 7.29 15.95 -15.89
N THR A 206 7.21 15.14 -14.83
CA THR A 206 5.94 14.66 -14.25
C THR A 206 5.05 15.84 -13.84
N LEU A 207 5.66 16.87 -13.22
CA LEU A 207 4.98 18.11 -12.86
C LEU A 207 4.37 18.82 -14.09
N SER A 208 5.13 18.86 -15.19
CA SER A 208 4.65 19.50 -16.42
C SER A 208 3.56 18.69 -17.11
N LEU A 209 3.69 17.36 -17.12
CA LEU A 209 2.75 16.44 -17.75
C LEU A 209 1.40 16.44 -17.03
N TYR A 210 1.40 16.48 -15.69
CA TYR A 210 0.19 16.42 -14.87
C TYR A 210 -0.19 17.76 -14.23
N ARG A 211 0.31 18.89 -14.76
CA ARG A 211 0.11 20.24 -14.21
C ARG A 211 -1.35 20.57 -13.88
N ARG A 212 -2.30 20.13 -14.73
CA ARG A 212 -3.73 20.39 -14.50
C ARG A 212 -4.29 19.63 -13.31
N ALA A 213 -3.94 18.35 -13.16
CA ALA A 213 -4.39 17.52 -12.05
C ALA A 213 -3.76 17.99 -10.73
N LEU A 214 -2.45 18.26 -10.73
CA LEU A 214 -1.73 18.80 -9.58
C LEU A 214 -2.24 20.20 -9.20
N GLY A 215 -2.45 21.08 -10.18
CA GLY A 215 -3.00 22.42 -9.96
C GLY A 215 -4.42 22.39 -9.40
N SER A 216 -5.26 21.44 -9.83
CA SER A 216 -6.59 21.25 -9.25
C SER A 216 -6.51 20.82 -7.78
N ALA A 217 -5.65 19.86 -7.46
CA ALA A 217 -5.47 19.39 -6.09
C ALA A 217 -4.91 20.51 -5.18
N GLN A 218 -3.96 21.30 -5.69
CA GLN A 218 -3.41 22.46 -4.99
C GLN A 218 -4.47 23.55 -4.76
N ALA A 219 -5.34 23.80 -5.75
CA ALA A 219 -6.44 24.76 -5.61
C ALA A 219 -7.45 24.30 -4.56
N THR A 220 -7.79 23.01 -4.51
CA THR A 220 -8.63 22.43 -3.46
C THR A 220 -7.99 22.61 -2.09
N GLU A 221 -6.71 22.30 -1.94
CA GLU A 221 -5.99 22.45 -0.67
C GLU A 221 -5.90 23.92 -0.23
N SER A 222 -5.64 24.83 -1.16
CA SER A 222 -5.59 26.27 -0.89
C SER A 222 -6.96 26.82 -0.50
N SER A 223 -8.02 26.35 -1.15
CA SER A 223 -9.41 26.71 -0.82
C SER A 223 -9.79 26.19 0.57
N ALA A 224 -9.45 24.93 0.88
CA ALA A 224 -9.64 24.35 2.20
C ALA A 224 -8.86 25.16 3.25
N SER A 225 -7.57 25.41 3.03
CA SER A 225 -6.71 26.22 3.90
C SER A 225 -7.28 27.61 4.14
N THR A 226 -7.80 28.27 3.10
CA THR A 226 -8.45 29.59 3.19
C THR A 226 -9.72 29.52 4.02
N ILE A 227 -10.57 28.51 3.83
CA ILE A 227 -11.78 28.30 4.63
C ILE A 227 -11.43 28.03 6.11
N PHE A 228 -10.37 27.27 6.38
CA PHE A 228 -9.90 27.00 7.73
C PHE A 228 -9.24 28.22 8.39
N SER A 229 -8.46 29.00 7.65
CA SER A 229 -7.70 30.16 8.15
C SER A 229 -8.56 31.42 8.31
N ASN A 230 -9.46 31.69 7.36
CA ASN A 230 -10.35 32.86 7.42
C ASN A 230 -11.46 32.71 8.46
N GLY A 231 -11.56 31.56 9.13
CA GLY A 231 -11.89 31.52 10.55
C GLY A 231 -13.24 32.07 11.00
N VAL A 232 -14.16 32.44 10.10
CA VAL A 232 -15.58 32.60 10.45
C VAL A 232 -16.26 31.25 10.27
N ARG A 233 -15.70 30.23 10.91
CA ARG A 233 -16.53 29.15 11.42
C ARG A 233 -17.27 29.80 12.58
N SER A 234 -18.50 30.27 12.35
CA SER A 234 -19.38 30.57 13.47
C SER A 234 -19.53 29.26 14.23
N SER A 235 -18.70 29.05 15.25
CA SER A 235 -18.69 27.86 16.10
C SER A 235 -20.05 27.63 16.74
N GLY A 236 -20.88 28.67 16.70
CA GLY A 236 -22.31 28.66 16.89
C GLY A 236 -22.89 30.02 16.53
N VAL A 237 -24.22 30.06 16.49
CA VAL A 237 -24.96 31.33 16.45
C VAL A 237 -25.34 31.68 17.88
N LEU A 238 -25.02 32.90 18.29
CA LEU A 238 -25.49 33.47 19.54
C LEU A 238 -26.82 34.18 19.27
N SER A 239 -27.92 33.60 19.75
CA SER A 239 -29.28 34.14 19.55
C SER A 239 -29.88 34.62 20.86
N THR A 240 -30.62 35.74 20.81
CA THR A 240 -31.47 36.23 21.90
C THR A 240 -32.78 36.75 21.33
N ASP A 241 -33.85 36.65 22.12
CA ASP A 241 -35.19 37.14 21.77
C ASP A 241 -35.34 38.65 22.06
N GLN A 242 -34.36 39.27 22.73
CA GLN A 242 -34.37 40.69 23.09
C GLN A 242 -33.59 41.56 22.09
N ARG A 243 -34.03 42.81 21.85
CA ARG A 243 -33.26 43.78 21.05
C ARG A 243 -32.05 44.27 21.84
N LEU A 244 -30.86 44.01 21.30
CA LEU A 244 -29.61 44.57 21.79
C LEU A 244 -29.44 46.01 21.32
N ASP A 245 -28.95 46.88 22.21
CA ASP A 245 -28.49 48.22 21.83
C ASP A 245 -27.16 48.14 21.05
N ARG A 246 -26.81 49.20 20.32
CA ARG A 246 -25.59 49.23 19.47
C ARG A 246 -24.32 49.02 20.29
N GLU A 247 -24.21 49.69 21.43
CA GLU A 247 -23.05 49.58 22.32
C GLU A 247 -22.92 48.15 22.92
N GLN A 248 -24.06 47.55 23.25
CA GLN A 248 -24.10 46.16 23.74
C GLN A 248 -23.65 45.19 22.66
N ARG A 249 -24.10 45.37 21.41
CA ARG A 249 -23.69 44.53 20.28
C ARG A 249 -22.17 44.62 20.04
N GLU A 250 -21.60 45.82 19.97
CA GLU A 250 -20.16 46.01 19.78
C GLU A 250 -19.35 45.38 20.93
N THR A 251 -19.82 45.52 22.18
CA THR A 251 -19.18 44.90 23.35
C THR A 251 -19.21 43.38 23.28
N PHE A 252 -20.35 42.78 22.89
CA PHE A 252 -20.47 41.33 22.75
C PHE A 252 -19.60 40.80 21.61
N GLU A 253 -19.55 41.47 20.46
CA GLU A 253 -18.69 41.07 19.34
C GLU A 253 -17.20 41.09 19.73
N THR A 254 -16.77 42.13 20.46
CA THR A 254 -15.39 42.27 20.93
C THR A 254 -15.04 41.20 21.97
N LEU A 255 -15.90 40.97 22.97
CA LEU A 255 -15.69 39.92 23.99
C LEU A 255 -15.66 38.52 23.39
N LEU A 256 -16.47 38.28 22.36
CA LEU A 256 -16.54 36.99 21.68
C LEU A 256 -15.27 36.76 20.84
N GLN A 257 -14.74 37.80 20.19
CA GLN A 257 -13.45 37.76 19.53
C GLN A 257 -12.30 37.49 20.52
N ASP A 258 -12.19 38.29 21.59
CA ASP A 258 -11.06 38.18 22.54
C ASP A 258 -11.01 36.84 23.29
N LYS A 259 -12.17 36.30 23.68
CA LYS A 259 -12.23 35.13 24.57
C LYS A 259 -12.36 33.79 23.85
N PHE A 260 -12.79 33.77 22.60
CA PHE A 260 -13.12 32.52 21.88
C PHE A 260 -12.48 32.40 20.49
N VAL A 261 -11.86 33.46 19.95
CA VAL A 261 -11.05 33.33 18.73
C VAL A 261 -9.62 32.91 19.07
N GLY A 262 -9.07 32.02 18.25
CA GLY A 262 -7.71 31.51 18.36
C GLY A 262 -7.61 30.14 19.07
N ALA A 263 -6.62 29.35 18.65
CA ALA A 263 -6.43 27.98 19.15
C ALA A 263 -6.22 27.89 20.67
N HIS A 264 -5.66 28.93 21.30
CA HIS A 264 -5.42 28.98 22.75
C HIS A 264 -6.70 29.13 23.59
N ASN A 265 -7.79 29.60 22.98
CA ASN A 265 -9.06 29.88 23.64
C ASN A 265 -10.09 28.74 23.48
N ALA A 266 -9.73 27.66 22.79
CA ALA A 266 -10.60 26.51 22.57
C ALA A 266 -10.96 25.82 23.90
N GLY A 267 -12.25 25.53 24.10
CA GLY A 267 -12.75 24.83 25.30
C GLY A 267 -12.98 25.72 26.52
N ARG A 268 -12.82 27.05 26.41
CA ARG A 268 -13.22 27.97 27.50
C ARG A 268 -14.74 27.90 27.73
N PRO A 269 -15.21 27.75 28.97
CA PRO A 269 -16.65 27.82 29.27
C PRO A 269 -17.21 29.21 28.94
N MET A 270 -18.29 29.27 28.18
CA MET A 270 -18.98 30.51 27.84
C MET A 270 -20.10 30.79 28.84
N LEU A 271 -20.00 31.92 29.56
CA LEU A 271 -21.07 32.42 30.39
C LEU A 271 -22.02 33.27 29.53
N LEU A 272 -23.29 32.91 29.53
CA LEU A 272 -24.33 33.55 28.74
C LEU A 272 -25.33 34.23 29.66
N ASP A 273 -25.57 35.51 29.42
CA ASP A 273 -26.51 36.33 30.18
C ASP A 273 -27.76 36.68 29.33
N ASN A 274 -28.82 37.23 29.92
CA ASN A 274 -30.01 37.72 29.19
C ASN A 274 -30.62 36.74 28.16
N ASN A 275 -30.81 35.47 28.54
CA ASN A 275 -31.38 34.43 27.66
C ASN A 275 -30.60 34.20 26.35
N LEU A 276 -29.31 34.59 26.29
CA LEU A 276 -28.46 34.25 25.16
C LEU A 276 -28.30 32.73 25.06
N LYS A 277 -28.62 32.19 23.88
CA LYS A 277 -28.45 30.77 23.56
C LYS A 277 -27.34 30.62 22.54
N TRP A 278 -26.38 29.77 22.87
CA TRP A 278 -25.36 29.34 21.93
C TRP A 278 -25.82 28.08 21.21
N THR A 279 -26.03 28.19 19.90
CA THR A 279 -26.37 27.03 19.05
C THR A 279 -25.13 26.60 18.29
N PRO A 280 -24.45 25.51 18.67
CA PRO A 280 -23.28 25.05 17.93
C PRO A 280 -23.71 24.63 16.52
N LEU A 281 -23.01 25.12 15.49
CA LEU A 281 -23.21 24.61 14.15
C LEU A 281 -22.50 23.25 14.04
N SER A 282 -23.26 22.18 13.76
CA SER A 282 -22.69 20.85 13.50
C SER A 282 -21.82 20.89 12.24
N ILE A 283 -20.93 19.89 12.07
CA ILE A 283 -20.16 19.69 10.84
C ILE A 283 -21.13 19.81 9.65
N SER A 284 -20.91 20.83 8.81
CA SER A 284 -21.76 21.05 7.65
C SER A 284 -21.51 19.92 6.65
N PRO A 285 -22.51 19.43 5.90
CA PRO A 285 -22.30 18.52 4.77
C PRO A 285 -21.18 18.96 3.81
N VAL A 286 -20.99 20.27 3.68
CA VAL A 286 -19.91 20.90 2.89
C VAL A 286 -18.50 20.57 3.42
N ASP A 287 -18.33 20.45 4.75
CA ASP A 287 -17.03 20.10 5.35
C ASP A 287 -16.69 18.64 5.08
N ALA A 288 -17.67 17.73 5.11
CA ALA A 288 -17.47 16.32 4.78
C ALA A 288 -17.10 16.15 3.30
N GLU A 289 -17.81 16.85 2.39
CA GLU A 289 -17.50 16.87 0.96
C GLU A 289 -16.08 17.42 0.68
N MET A 290 -15.64 18.44 1.42
CA MET A 290 -14.28 18.99 1.29
C MET A 290 -13.20 17.99 1.73
N ILE A 291 -13.43 17.23 2.80
CA ILE A 291 -12.49 16.20 3.26
C ILE A 291 -12.34 15.11 2.20
N GLU A 292 -13.45 14.64 1.62
CA GLU A 292 -13.43 13.67 0.53
C GLU A 292 -12.72 14.22 -0.72
N ALA A 293 -12.95 15.48 -1.07
CA ALA A 293 -12.27 16.13 -2.20
C ALA A 293 -10.75 16.22 -2.01
N ARG A 294 -10.28 16.53 -0.79
CA ARG A 294 -8.84 16.52 -0.44
C ARG A 294 -8.25 15.13 -0.56
N ARG A 295 -8.96 14.12 -0.03
CA ARG A 295 -8.52 12.73 -0.10
C ARG A 295 -8.43 12.24 -1.55
N LEU A 296 -9.45 12.48 -2.37
CA LEU A 296 -9.42 12.15 -3.79
C LEU A 296 -8.25 12.84 -4.50
N GLY A 297 -7.98 14.11 -4.16
CA GLY A 297 -6.81 14.84 -4.67
C GLY A 297 -5.50 14.10 -4.36
N MET A 298 -5.32 13.62 -3.12
CA MET A 298 -4.14 12.85 -2.74
C MET A 298 -4.06 11.49 -3.45
N GLU A 299 -5.17 10.78 -3.64
CA GLU A 299 -5.22 9.51 -4.38
C GLU A 299 -4.81 9.70 -5.86
N ILE A 300 -5.28 10.78 -6.51
CA ILE A 300 -4.87 11.14 -7.88
C ILE A 300 -3.36 11.41 -7.94
N VAL A 301 -2.80 12.09 -6.95
CA VAL A 301 -1.34 12.29 -6.86
C VAL A 301 -0.59 10.98 -6.76
N CYS A 302 -1.03 10.06 -5.89
CA CYS A 302 -0.43 8.74 -5.76
C CYS A 302 -0.47 7.97 -7.08
N GLN A 303 -1.60 8.05 -7.80
CA GLN A 303 -1.74 7.45 -9.13
C GLN A 303 -0.76 8.02 -10.16
N ILE A 304 -0.50 9.33 -10.14
CA ILE A 304 0.46 10.00 -11.04
C ILE A 304 1.89 9.45 -10.85
N PHE A 305 2.31 9.28 -9.60
CA PHE A 305 3.62 8.71 -9.26
C PHE A 305 3.63 7.18 -9.24
N GLU A 306 2.46 6.57 -9.44
CA GLU A 306 2.23 5.13 -9.44
C GLU A 306 2.55 4.47 -8.09
N VAL A 307 2.40 5.21 -7.00
CA VAL A 307 2.51 4.66 -5.64
C VAL A 307 1.12 4.29 -5.17
N ASP A 308 0.97 3.15 -4.51
CA ASP A 308 -0.32 2.78 -3.94
C ASP A 308 -0.57 3.62 -2.67
N PRO A 309 -1.75 4.25 -2.50
CA PRO A 309 -1.98 5.23 -1.42
C PRO A 309 -1.64 4.72 -0.01
N HIS A 310 -1.85 3.43 0.24
CA HIS A 310 -1.56 2.82 1.55
C HIS A 310 -0.05 2.86 1.92
N LEU A 311 0.85 2.89 0.94
CA LEU A 311 2.31 2.93 1.18
C LEU A 311 2.81 4.30 1.63
N VAL A 312 2.04 5.36 1.35
CA VAL A 312 2.33 6.73 1.78
C VAL A 312 1.44 7.17 2.94
N GLY A 313 0.82 6.21 3.64
CA GLY A 313 -0.02 6.46 4.81
C GLY A 313 -1.41 7.01 4.49
N ILE A 314 -1.83 7.02 3.22
CA ILE A 314 -3.18 7.40 2.81
C ILE A 314 -4.04 6.14 2.81
N THR A 315 -4.56 5.79 3.98
CA THR A 315 -5.45 4.64 4.13
C THR A 315 -6.89 5.05 3.85
N SER A 316 -7.38 4.55 2.74
CA SER A 316 -8.77 4.55 2.34
C SER A 316 -9.42 3.28 2.88
N GLY A 317 -10.57 3.38 3.58
CA GLY A 317 -11.35 2.21 4.00
C GLY A 317 -11.42 1.14 2.90
N ASN A 318 -11.11 -0.11 3.29
CA ASN A 318 -10.95 -1.33 2.50
C ASN A 318 -10.52 -1.10 1.05
N THR A 319 -9.22 -1.33 0.79
CA THR A 319 -8.63 -1.42 -0.55
C THR A 319 -9.56 -2.12 -1.52
N LYS A 320 -10.09 -1.38 -2.50
CA LYS A 320 -10.90 -1.93 -3.57
C LYS A 320 -10.04 -2.94 -4.34
N LEU A 321 -10.59 -4.15 -4.52
CA LEU A 321 -9.99 -5.36 -5.10
C LEU A 321 -9.30 -6.27 -4.06
N GLY A 322 -9.90 -7.44 -3.83
CA GLY A 322 -9.56 -8.46 -2.82
C GLY A 322 -8.20 -9.15 -2.97
N SER A 323 -7.16 -8.42 -3.35
CA SER A 323 -5.77 -8.83 -3.22
C SER A 323 -5.29 -8.45 -1.81
N SER A 324 -4.58 -9.35 -1.13
CA SER A 324 -3.97 -9.02 0.17
C SER A 324 -3.04 -7.80 0.02
N ILE A 325 -2.84 -7.01 1.08
CA ILE A 325 -1.89 -5.88 1.07
C ILE A 325 -0.48 -6.35 0.62
N GLY A 326 -0.14 -7.61 0.90
CA GLY A 326 1.07 -8.28 0.41
C GLY A 326 1.12 -8.40 -1.12
N ASP A 327 0.01 -8.79 -1.76
CA ASP A 327 -0.08 -8.92 -3.22
C ASP A 327 0.01 -7.55 -3.93
N GLN A 328 -0.56 -6.51 -3.32
CA GLN A 328 -0.47 -5.13 -3.83
C GLN A 328 0.97 -4.62 -3.77
N THR A 329 1.65 -4.84 -2.64
CA THR A 329 3.07 -4.50 -2.47
C THR A 329 3.95 -5.26 -3.47
N LEU A 330 3.67 -6.55 -3.70
CA LEU A 330 4.40 -7.35 -4.68
C LEU A 330 4.17 -6.87 -6.12
N SER A 331 2.95 -6.47 -6.48
CA SER A 331 2.62 -5.90 -7.79
C SER A 331 3.39 -4.59 -8.05
N LEU A 332 3.51 -3.75 -7.01
CA LEU A 332 4.28 -2.50 -7.08
C LEU A 332 5.77 -2.77 -7.37
N VAL A 333 6.40 -3.69 -6.63
CA VAL A 333 7.80 -4.08 -6.87
C VAL A 333 7.97 -4.68 -8.27
N LYS A 334 7.08 -5.62 -8.64
CA LYS A 334 7.19 -6.39 -9.89
C LYS A 334 7.03 -5.54 -11.14
N PHE A 335 6.04 -4.66 -11.19
CA PHE A 335 5.71 -3.93 -12.42
C PHE A 335 6.13 -2.46 -12.41
N LYS A 336 6.05 -1.79 -11.25
CA LYS A 336 6.23 -0.33 -11.17
C LYS A 336 7.66 0.07 -10.84
N MET A 337 8.34 -0.68 -9.97
CA MET A 337 9.76 -0.46 -9.65
C MET A 337 10.67 -0.93 -10.79
N HIS A 338 10.40 -2.11 -11.36
CA HIS A 338 11.24 -2.70 -12.41
C HIS A 338 11.53 -1.76 -13.59
N LYS A 339 10.51 -1.03 -14.08
CA LYS A 339 10.70 -0.09 -15.20
C LYS A 339 11.58 1.11 -14.86
N ARG A 340 11.61 1.55 -13.59
CA ARG A 340 12.48 2.63 -13.12
C ARG A 340 13.91 2.13 -13.05
N LEU A 341 14.13 0.96 -12.44
CA LEU A 341 15.43 0.32 -12.37
C LEU A 341 16.01 0.07 -13.77
N LYS A 342 15.25 -0.55 -14.68
CA LYS A 342 15.72 -0.83 -16.05
C LYS A 342 16.07 0.43 -16.84
N ARG A 343 15.39 1.54 -16.59
CA ARG A 343 15.69 2.83 -17.21
C ARG A 343 17.03 3.38 -16.72
N ILE A 344 17.29 3.29 -15.42
CA ILE A 344 18.56 3.70 -14.82
C ILE A 344 19.68 2.78 -15.30
N GLU A 345 19.53 1.46 -15.14
CA GLU A 345 20.50 0.44 -15.59
C GLU A 345 20.85 0.63 -17.07
N GLY A 346 19.85 0.72 -17.95
CA GLY A 346 20.09 0.92 -19.38
C GLY A 346 20.78 2.24 -19.72
N ALA A 347 20.53 3.31 -18.96
CA ALA A 347 21.22 4.59 -19.14
C ALA A 347 22.69 4.50 -18.70
N LEU A 348 22.97 3.82 -17.60
CA LEU A 348 24.32 3.60 -17.08
C LEU A 348 25.12 2.67 -18.00
N GLU A 349 24.56 1.53 -18.39
CA GLU A 349 25.23 0.60 -19.31
C GLU A 349 25.54 1.25 -20.66
N LYS A 350 24.64 2.13 -21.15
CA LYS A 350 24.82 2.83 -22.44
C LYS A 350 25.89 3.93 -22.37
N GLN A 351 26.04 4.63 -21.25
CA GLN A 351 26.89 5.82 -21.14
C GLN A 351 28.22 5.57 -20.42
N LEU A 352 28.25 4.66 -19.43
CA LEU A 352 29.42 4.40 -18.61
C LEU A 352 30.28 3.24 -19.13
N LEU A 353 29.64 2.16 -19.59
CA LEU A 353 30.37 0.99 -20.10
C LEU A 353 30.98 1.27 -21.48
N THR A 354 32.26 0.90 -21.62
CA THR A 354 32.95 0.96 -22.90
C THR A 354 32.52 -0.20 -23.82
N ARG A 355 32.90 -0.13 -25.10
CA ARG A 355 32.68 -1.24 -26.04
C ARG A 355 33.39 -2.52 -25.60
N GLY A 356 34.56 -2.39 -24.96
CA GLY A 356 35.32 -3.51 -24.40
C GLY A 356 34.58 -4.19 -23.27
N ASP A 357 34.06 -3.40 -22.32
CA ASP A 357 33.33 -3.93 -21.15
C ASP A 357 32.09 -4.73 -21.58
N ARG A 358 31.32 -4.19 -22.53
CA ARG A 358 30.15 -4.90 -23.08
C ARG A 358 30.52 -6.20 -23.78
N ARG A 359 31.63 -6.21 -24.53
CA ARG A 359 32.16 -7.43 -25.17
C ARG A 359 32.58 -8.47 -24.13
N ASN A 360 33.15 -8.02 -23.02
CA ASN A 360 33.55 -8.86 -21.89
C ASN A 360 32.37 -9.29 -21.00
N GLY A 361 31.13 -8.95 -21.39
CA GLY A 361 29.93 -9.34 -20.66
C GLY A 361 29.77 -8.62 -19.32
N ILE A 362 30.29 -7.41 -19.18
CA ILE A 362 30.04 -6.57 -18.01
C ILE A 362 28.63 -5.98 -18.11
N SER A 363 27.87 -6.01 -17.01
CA SER A 363 26.54 -5.43 -16.88
C SER A 363 26.40 -4.70 -15.54
N ILE A 364 25.42 -3.79 -15.44
CA ILE A 364 25.16 -3.01 -14.23
C ILE A 364 23.71 -3.25 -13.82
N LYS A 365 23.49 -3.83 -12.64
CA LYS A 365 22.15 -4.21 -12.17
C LYS A 365 21.93 -3.91 -10.70
N PHE A 366 20.73 -3.47 -10.36
CA PHE A 366 20.30 -3.35 -8.97
C PHE A 366 20.03 -4.73 -8.36
N ASN A 367 20.45 -4.90 -7.10
CA ASN A 367 20.15 -6.09 -6.34
C ASN A 367 18.80 -5.98 -5.63
N LEU A 368 17.80 -6.70 -6.14
CA LEU A 368 16.45 -6.73 -5.57
C LEU A 368 16.33 -7.64 -4.34
N GLU A 369 17.31 -8.50 -4.07
CA GLU A 369 17.24 -9.45 -2.96
C GLU A 369 17.20 -8.76 -1.59
N GLY A 370 17.66 -7.49 -1.52
CA GLY A 370 17.53 -6.65 -0.33
C GLY A 370 16.09 -6.54 0.18
N PHE A 371 15.09 -6.47 -0.71
CA PHE A 371 13.68 -6.43 -0.32
C PHE A 371 13.17 -7.74 0.26
N LEU A 372 13.67 -8.88 -0.24
CA LEU A 372 13.32 -10.19 0.29
C LEU A 372 13.82 -10.37 1.73
N ARG A 373 14.85 -9.63 2.15
CA ARG A 373 15.31 -9.65 3.54
C ARG A 373 14.29 -9.09 4.53
N ALA A 374 13.42 -8.18 4.09
CA ALA A 374 12.39 -7.59 4.94
C ALA A 374 11.26 -8.57 5.27
N ASP A 375 11.02 -9.57 4.42
CA ASP A 375 10.04 -10.65 4.64
C ASP A 375 10.74 -11.96 5.00
N SER A 376 11.03 -12.15 6.29
CA SER A 376 11.64 -13.37 6.82
C SER A 376 10.84 -14.64 6.49
N LEU A 377 9.51 -14.54 6.39
CA LEU A 377 8.64 -15.70 6.12
C LEU A 377 8.67 -16.08 4.63
N GLY A 378 8.50 -15.10 3.74
CA GLY A 378 8.63 -15.31 2.30
C GLY A 378 10.02 -15.78 1.90
N ARG A 379 11.06 -15.23 2.54
CA ARG A 379 12.46 -15.64 2.36
C ARG A 379 12.72 -17.08 2.83
N ALA A 380 12.16 -17.48 3.98
CA ALA A 380 12.25 -18.87 4.45
C ALA A 380 11.55 -19.84 3.49
N LYS A 381 10.34 -19.51 3.01
CA LYS A 381 9.61 -20.29 2.01
C LYS A 381 10.36 -20.40 0.68
N TYR A 382 10.97 -19.29 0.22
CA TYR A 382 11.80 -19.28 -0.98
C TYR A 382 12.97 -20.25 -0.86
N TYR A 383 13.75 -20.16 0.23
CA TYR A 383 14.86 -21.10 0.42
C TYR A 383 14.39 -22.54 0.59
N ASP A 384 13.24 -22.79 1.23
CA ASP A 384 12.71 -24.13 1.39
C ASP A 384 12.40 -24.80 0.03
N LEU A 385 11.83 -24.04 -0.90
CA LEU A 385 11.65 -24.48 -2.29
C LEU A 385 12.99 -24.63 -3.02
N MET A 386 13.93 -23.70 -2.81
CA MET A 386 15.22 -23.69 -3.50
C MET A 386 16.22 -24.74 -3.00
N LYS A 387 16.02 -25.35 -1.83
CA LYS A 387 16.82 -26.49 -1.32
C LYS A 387 16.88 -27.66 -2.29
N GLN A 388 15.96 -27.75 -3.26
CA GLN A 388 16.00 -28.76 -4.33
C GLN A 388 17.17 -28.54 -5.32
N PHE A 389 17.67 -27.31 -5.42
CA PHE A 389 18.69 -26.89 -6.40
C PHE A 389 19.92 -26.25 -5.76
N MET A 390 19.80 -25.77 -4.52
CA MET A 390 20.83 -25.02 -3.81
C MET A 390 21.32 -25.80 -2.58
N THR A 391 22.64 -25.81 -2.36
CA THR A 391 23.22 -26.41 -1.17
C THR A 391 23.02 -25.51 0.05
N VAL A 392 23.03 -26.10 1.25
CA VAL A 392 22.91 -25.34 2.50
C VAL A 392 24.04 -24.31 2.65
N ASN A 393 25.25 -24.59 2.13
CA ASN A 393 26.35 -23.64 2.15
C ASN A 393 26.17 -22.49 1.15
N GLU A 394 25.51 -22.71 0.02
CA GLU A 394 25.12 -21.64 -0.90
C GLU A 394 24.05 -20.73 -0.28
N VAL A 395 23.04 -21.29 0.41
CA VAL A 395 22.06 -20.49 1.18
C VAL A 395 22.78 -19.67 2.25
N ARG A 396 23.72 -20.27 3.00
CA ARG A 396 24.52 -19.56 4.02
C ARG A 396 25.36 -18.43 3.42
N ALA A 397 25.94 -18.62 2.24
CA ALA A 397 26.67 -17.58 1.54
C ALA A 397 25.76 -16.40 1.15
N LEU A 398 24.54 -16.67 0.66
CA LEU A 398 23.54 -15.62 0.39
C LEU A 398 23.07 -14.88 1.65
N GLU A 399 23.03 -15.59 2.78
CA GLU A 399 22.76 -15.02 4.12
C GLU A 399 23.94 -14.27 4.73
N GLY A 400 25.13 -14.29 4.10
CA GLY A 400 26.36 -13.76 4.71
C GLY A 400 26.83 -14.53 5.95
N LEU A 401 26.38 -15.77 6.12
CA LEU A 401 26.78 -16.67 7.20
C LEU A 401 28.03 -17.46 6.82
N PRO A 402 28.94 -17.76 7.78
CA PRO A 402 30.11 -18.57 7.50
C PRO A 402 29.70 -19.99 7.06
N PRO A 403 30.45 -20.62 6.13
CA PRO A 403 30.14 -21.96 5.64
C PRO A 403 30.17 -22.98 6.79
N SER A 404 29.25 -23.95 6.76
CA SER A 404 29.20 -25.02 7.75
C SER A 404 29.90 -26.27 7.21
N PRO A 405 30.90 -26.84 7.91
CA PRO A 405 31.57 -28.08 7.50
C PRO A 405 30.62 -29.28 7.39
N ALA A 406 29.53 -29.28 8.17
CA ALA A 406 28.53 -30.35 8.23
C ALA A 406 27.51 -30.32 7.07
N ALA A 407 27.54 -29.30 6.22
CA ALA A 407 26.53 -29.02 5.20
C ALA A 407 26.94 -29.41 3.76
N THR A 408 28.02 -30.18 3.62
CA THR A 408 28.70 -30.44 2.32
C THR A 408 27.98 -31.44 1.41
N SER A 409 26.88 -32.06 1.83
CA SER A 409 26.18 -33.07 1.00
C SER A 409 24.67 -33.05 1.18
N SER A 410 23.93 -32.66 0.13
CA SER A 410 22.81 -33.45 -0.41
C SER A 410 22.09 -32.75 -1.57
N ILE A 411 22.47 -33.09 -2.80
CA ILE A 411 21.47 -33.27 -3.87
C ILE A 411 20.98 -34.73 -3.71
N ALA A 412 20.06 -34.97 -2.78
CA ALA A 412 19.40 -36.27 -2.69
C ALA A 412 18.23 -36.31 -3.68
N LYS A 413 18.50 -36.70 -4.93
CA LYS A 413 17.46 -37.11 -5.88
C LYS A 413 16.76 -38.34 -5.32
N CYS A 414 15.54 -38.19 -4.80
CA CYS A 414 14.69 -39.33 -4.45
C CYS A 414 14.21 -39.99 -5.75
N ARG A 415 14.94 -41.00 -6.23
CA ARG A 415 14.43 -41.98 -7.20
C ARG A 415 13.59 -42.99 -6.42
N ILE A 416 12.28 -42.96 -6.61
CA ILE A 416 11.39 -44.04 -6.17
C ILE A 416 11.50 -45.16 -7.22
N ASN A 417 12.24 -46.23 -6.90
CA ASN A 417 12.04 -47.53 -7.53
C ASN A 417 11.18 -48.37 -6.56
N PRO A 418 10.02 -48.89 -6.96
CA PRO A 418 9.33 -49.89 -6.17
C PRO A 418 9.85 -51.27 -6.57
N SER A 419 10.32 -52.06 -5.61
CA SER A 419 10.29 -53.51 -5.73
C SER A 419 9.91 -54.12 -4.38
N PRO A 420 9.03 -55.14 -4.35
CA PRO A 420 8.42 -55.63 -3.11
C PRO A 420 9.15 -56.87 -2.61
N VAL A 421 9.54 -56.92 -1.34
CA VAL A 421 9.71 -58.20 -0.62
C VAL A 421 9.30 -58.04 0.83
N ALA A 422 8.34 -58.87 1.22
CA ALA A 422 7.85 -59.03 2.59
C ALA A 422 8.85 -59.79 3.47
N ALA A 423 8.91 -59.46 4.78
CA ALA A 423 8.78 -60.44 5.87
C ALA A 423 9.02 -59.84 7.28
N SER A 424 8.12 -60.25 8.18
CA SER A 424 8.28 -60.54 9.62
C SER A 424 8.55 -59.43 10.65
N VAL A 425 7.62 -59.42 11.61
CA VAL A 425 7.45 -58.63 12.83
C VAL A 425 8.38 -59.12 13.96
N THR A 426 8.99 -58.23 14.76
CA THR A 426 8.78 -58.15 16.24
C THR A 426 9.60 -57.05 16.96
N THR A 427 8.85 -56.18 17.66
CA THR A 427 9.06 -55.61 19.01
C THR A 427 10.06 -54.46 19.29
N ALA A 428 9.49 -53.47 20.00
CA ALA A 428 10.07 -52.44 20.89
C ALA A 428 10.61 -51.12 20.29
N GLY A 429 9.98 -50.02 20.74
CA GLY A 429 10.56 -48.67 20.76
C GLY A 429 9.82 -47.63 19.90
N HIS A 430 8.66 -47.13 20.35
CA HIS A 430 8.03 -45.97 19.69
C HIS A 430 8.74 -44.68 20.09
N ARG A 431 9.66 -44.26 19.23
CA ARG A 431 10.28 -42.93 19.18
C ARG A 431 9.58 -42.15 18.07
N TRP A 432 8.64 -41.26 18.39
CA TRP A 432 8.02 -40.42 17.36
C TRP A 432 8.94 -39.24 17.05
N ARG A 433 9.45 -39.23 15.81
CA ARG A 433 10.02 -38.06 15.13
C ARG A 433 8.86 -37.24 14.59
N THR A 434 8.73 -36.00 15.02
CA THR A 434 7.85 -35.01 14.38
C THR A 434 8.48 -34.57 13.06
N THR A 435 7.85 -34.94 11.95
CA THR A 435 8.01 -34.28 10.65
C THR A 435 7.08 -33.06 10.62
N MET A 436 7.64 -31.86 10.57
CA MET A 436 6.90 -30.66 10.15
C MET A 436 6.67 -30.75 8.64
N SER A 437 5.42 -30.87 8.23
CA SER A 437 4.96 -30.57 6.88
C SER A 437 3.82 -29.56 6.99
N GLU A 438 4.14 -28.27 6.93
CA GLU A 438 3.15 -27.22 6.80
C GLU A 438 2.75 -27.12 5.32
N LEU A 439 1.58 -27.66 5.01
CA LEU A 439 0.85 -27.36 3.78
C LEU A 439 0.13 -26.03 3.98
N GLY A 440 0.58 -25.00 3.27
CA GLY A 440 -0.14 -23.75 3.13
C GLY A 440 -1.45 -23.97 2.38
N TYR A 441 -2.55 -23.49 2.98
CA TYR A 441 -3.80 -23.25 2.29
C TYR A 441 -4.18 -21.79 2.50
N GLY A 442 -4.16 -21.02 1.41
CA GLY A 442 -4.86 -19.75 1.35
C GLY A 442 -6.36 -20.05 1.30
N PHE A 443 -7.06 -19.69 2.37
CA PHE A 443 -8.53 -19.69 2.39
C PHE A 443 -8.98 -18.23 2.24
N GLU A 444 -9.71 -17.91 1.16
CA GLU A 444 -10.70 -16.83 1.22
C GLU A 444 -11.65 -17.18 2.37
N ILE A 445 -11.95 -16.25 3.26
CA ILE A 445 -12.81 -16.47 4.42
C ILE A 445 -14.13 -15.73 4.19
N LYS A 446 -15.19 -16.43 3.78
CA LYS A 446 -16.58 -16.00 3.99
C LYS A 446 -17.12 -16.71 5.23
N ALA A 447 -16.69 -16.25 6.40
CA ALA A 447 -17.06 -16.82 7.71
C ALA A 447 -18.13 -16.05 8.47
N ILE A 448 -18.62 -14.97 7.87
CA ILE A 448 -19.50 -14.02 8.56
C ILE A 448 -20.56 -13.61 7.56
N ASP A 449 -21.82 -13.77 7.95
CA ASP A 449 -22.96 -13.25 7.19
C ASP A 449 -23.25 -11.81 7.63
N GLU A 450 -23.98 -11.04 6.82
CA GLU A 450 -24.36 -9.65 7.18
C GLU A 450 -25.19 -9.57 8.49
N ALA A 451 -25.71 -10.71 8.97
CA ALA A 451 -26.44 -10.80 10.23
C ALA A 451 -25.53 -10.96 11.46
N GLY A 452 -24.21 -11.11 11.27
CA GLY A 452 -23.18 -11.15 12.30
C GLY A 452 -23.00 -12.51 12.98
N TYR A 453 -23.32 -13.61 12.31
CA TYR A 453 -23.03 -14.97 12.80
C TYR A 453 -21.56 -15.33 12.58
N ILE A 454 -21.01 -16.17 13.46
CA ILE A 454 -19.63 -16.64 13.39
C ILE A 454 -19.52 -18.06 13.96
N SER A 455 -18.68 -18.88 13.36
CA SER A 455 -18.32 -20.21 13.87
C SER A 455 -16.81 -20.41 13.86
N GLY A 456 -16.32 -21.38 14.63
CA GLY A 456 -14.90 -21.66 14.70
C GLY A 456 -14.55 -22.81 15.63
N VAL A 457 -13.26 -23.10 15.70
CA VAL A 457 -12.67 -23.99 16.70
C VAL A 457 -12.15 -23.13 17.84
N ALA A 458 -12.75 -23.26 19.03
CA ALA A 458 -12.28 -22.53 20.21
C ALA A 458 -10.99 -23.13 20.79
N ALA A 459 -10.84 -24.46 20.74
CA ALA A 459 -9.66 -25.15 21.25
C ALA A 459 -9.43 -26.47 20.50
N GLY A 460 -8.19 -26.73 20.07
CA GLY A 460 -7.78 -28.03 19.55
C GLY A 460 -7.20 -28.93 20.64
N TYR A 461 -7.41 -30.23 20.51
CA TYR A 461 -7.00 -31.24 21.48
C TYR A 461 -5.80 -32.05 21.03
N GLY A 462 -4.95 -32.42 21.98
CA GLY A 462 -3.80 -33.31 21.77
C GLY A 462 -2.60 -32.66 21.07
N ASN A 463 -2.67 -31.39 20.66
CA ASN A 463 -1.50 -30.62 20.21
C ASN A 463 -0.90 -29.83 21.38
N ILE A 464 0.42 -29.62 21.31
CA ILE A 464 1.13 -28.71 22.21
C ILE A 464 0.85 -27.29 21.72
N ASP A 465 0.39 -26.41 22.61
CA ASP A 465 0.16 -25.00 22.32
C ASP A 465 1.43 -24.17 22.50
N HIS A 466 1.40 -22.88 22.14
CA HIS A 466 2.55 -21.99 22.29
C HIS A 466 2.99 -21.77 23.75
N GLY A 467 2.11 -22.05 24.72
CA GLY A 467 2.42 -22.03 26.15
C GLY A 467 3.10 -23.31 26.65
N GLY A 468 3.22 -24.35 25.81
CA GLY A 468 3.75 -25.65 26.17
C GLY A 468 2.75 -26.57 26.88
N ASP A 469 1.46 -26.24 26.84
CA ASP A 469 0.37 -27.05 27.38
C ASP A 469 -0.26 -27.94 26.28
N VAL A 470 -0.91 -29.02 26.69
CA VAL A 470 -1.75 -29.85 25.80
C VAL A 470 -3.14 -29.94 26.41
N ILE A 471 -4.16 -29.51 25.66
CA ILE A 471 -5.56 -29.72 26.07
C ILE A 471 -5.95 -31.15 25.70
N MET A 472 -6.36 -31.94 26.69
CA MET A 472 -6.74 -33.33 26.48
C MET A 472 -8.21 -33.42 26.00
N PRO A 473 -8.56 -34.40 25.15
CA PRO A 473 -9.95 -34.62 24.76
C PRO A 473 -10.85 -34.79 25.99
N GLY A 474 -11.98 -34.06 26.01
CA GLY A 474 -12.92 -34.05 27.13
C GLY A 474 -12.57 -33.09 28.28
N ALA A 475 -11.48 -32.32 28.17
CA ALA A 475 -11.08 -31.36 29.21
C ALA A 475 -12.08 -30.21 29.38
N LEU A 476 -12.89 -29.91 28.37
CA LEU A 476 -13.89 -28.82 28.39
C LEU A 476 -15.33 -29.34 28.50
N THR A 477 -15.57 -30.65 28.49
CA THR A 477 -16.93 -31.23 28.53
C THR A 477 -17.77 -30.73 29.70
N LYS A 478 -17.19 -30.74 30.90
CA LYS A 478 -17.86 -30.20 32.10
C LYS A 478 -18.02 -28.68 32.05
N ALA A 479 -17.13 -27.97 31.36
CA ALA A 479 -17.16 -26.52 31.26
C ALA A 479 -18.30 -26.01 30.39
N ILE A 480 -18.68 -26.77 29.35
CA ILE A 480 -19.75 -26.42 28.41
C ILE A 480 -21.10 -27.05 28.78
N ALA A 481 -21.10 -28.12 29.59
CA ALA A 481 -22.33 -28.80 30.02
C ALA A 481 -23.31 -27.83 30.71
N GLY A 482 -24.50 -27.68 30.12
CA GLY A 482 -25.56 -26.82 30.66
C GLY A 482 -25.34 -25.31 30.48
N ARG A 483 -24.29 -24.88 29.77
CA ARG A 483 -24.08 -23.45 29.46
C ARG A 483 -24.91 -23.01 28.27
N THR A 484 -25.63 -21.90 28.46
CA THR A 484 -26.42 -21.26 27.41
C THR A 484 -25.59 -20.26 26.60
N SER A 485 -24.55 -19.67 27.19
CA SER A 485 -23.66 -18.76 26.48
C SER A 485 -22.27 -18.66 27.11
N VAL A 486 -21.28 -18.30 26.29
CA VAL A 486 -19.93 -17.90 26.73
C VAL A 486 -19.59 -16.54 26.09
N PRO A 487 -19.04 -15.57 26.85
CA PRO A 487 -18.68 -14.26 26.32
C PRO A 487 -17.68 -14.37 25.16
N MET A 488 -17.92 -13.55 24.13
CA MET A 488 -16.97 -13.30 23.04
C MET A 488 -16.29 -11.96 23.31
N LEU A 489 -14.99 -11.99 23.57
CA LEU A 489 -14.19 -10.78 23.80
C LEU A 489 -13.27 -10.49 22.61
N LEU A 490 -12.78 -9.27 22.54
CA LEU A 490 -11.70 -8.89 21.63
C LEU A 490 -10.38 -8.82 22.39
N PHE A 491 -9.35 -9.54 21.92
CA PHE A 491 -8.00 -9.54 22.51
C PHE A 491 -7.93 -9.90 24.01
N HIS A 492 -8.83 -10.75 24.51
CA HIS A 492 -8.98 -11.07 25.95
C HIS A 492 -9.28 -9.85 26.85
N ASP A 493 -9.67 -8.70 26.27
CA ASP A 493 -9.99 -7.51 27.04
C ASP A 493 -11.43 -7.62 27.60
N HIS A 494 -11.53 -7.77 28.91
CA HIS A 494 -12.82 -7.83 29.62
C HIS A 494 -13.65 -6.54 29.49
N LYS A 495 -13.04 -5.43 29.05
CA LYS A 495 -13.75 -4.18 28.74
C LYS A 495 -14.33 -4.16 27.32
N GLN A 496 -14.02 -5.15 26.49
CA GLN A 496 -14.45 -5.24 25.09
C GLN A 496 -15.23 -6.53 24.81
N PRO A 497 -16.44 -6.70 25.38
CA PRO A 497 -17.35 -7.74 24.96
C PRO A 497 -17.95 -7.39 23.59
N VAL A 498 -17.75 -8.28 22.62
CA VAL A 498 -18.10 -8.05 21.21
C VAL A 498 -19.21 -8.98 20.71
N GLY A 499 -19.60 -9.97 21.52
CA GLY A 499 -20.68 -10.90 21.20
C GLY A 499 -20.82 -12.03 22.23
N SER A 500 -21.44 -13.12 21.82
CA SER A 500 -21.57 -14.33 22.62
C SER A 500 -21.55 -15.60 21.77
N TRP A 501 -20.91 -16.64 22.29
CA TRP A 501 -20.98 -18.00 21.77
C TRP A 501 -22.17 -18.73 22.39
N ALA A 502 -22.99 -19.39 21.58
CA ALA A 502 -24.27 -19.96 21.97
C ALA A 502 -24.38 -21.48 21.73
N LYS A 503 -23.65 -22.02 20.74
CA LYS A 503 -23.55 -23.47 20.54
C LYS A 503 -22.12 -23.94 20.73
N PHE A 504 -21.99 -25.12 21.32
CA PHE A 504 -20.73 -25.77 21.64
C PHE A 504 -20.86 -27.23 21.20
N ASP A 505 -19.96 -27.66 20.33
CA ASP A 505 -19.86 -29.05 19.87
C ASP A 505 -18.45 -29.55 20.17
N GLU A 506 -18.34 -30.50 21.10
CA GLU A 506 -17.06 -31.08 21.48
C GLU A 506 -16.91 -32.45 20.85
N ASN A 507 -15.83 -32.63 20.09
CA ASN A 507 -15.45 -33.90 19.50
C ASN A 507 -14.04 -34.31 19.99
N PRO A 508 -13.54 -35.52 19.68
CA PRO A 508 -12.25 -35.98 20.15
C PRO A 508 -11.04 -35.12 19.74
N GLN A 509 -11.20 -34.23 18.76
CA GLN A 509 -10.13 -33.44 18.15
C GLN A 509 -10.18 -31.96 18.55
N SER A 510 -11.35 -31.43 18.92
CA SER A 510 -11.53 -30.01 19.20
C SER A 510 -12.87 -29.67 19.89
N LEU A 511 -12.94 -28.45 20.44
CA LEU A 511 -14.18 -27.74 20.76
C LEU A 511 -14.56 -26.79 19.63
N ASN A 512 -15.66 -27.08 18.94
CA ASN A 512 -16.29 -26.19 17.97
C ASN A 512 -17.28 -25.25 18.68
N VAL A 513 -17.39 -24.01 18.19
CA VAL A 513 -18.28 -22.98 18.74
C VAL A 513 -19.01 -22.24 17.63
N GLU A 514 -20.27 -21.88 17.90
CA GLU A 514 -21.06 -20.95 17.07
C GLU A 514 -21.60 -19.82 17.93
N GLY A 515 -21.55 -18.60 17.40
CA GLY A 515 -21.90 -17.40 18.13
C GLY A 515 -22.36 -16.27 17.22
N ARG A 516 -22.58 -15.11 17.82
CA ARG A 516 -23.02 -13.91 17.10
C ARG A 516 -22.38 -12.66 17.68
N PHE A 517 -21.98 -11.75 16.80
CA PHE A 517 -21.55 -10.40 17.16
C PHE A 517 -22.70 -9.56 17.69
N ALA A 518 -22.40 -8.71 18.66
CA ALA A 518 -23.32 -7.71 19.19
C ALA A 518 -23.41 -6.50 18.23
N MET A 519 -24.04 -6.66 17.06
CA MET A 519 -24.07 -5.65 15.98
C MET A 519 -24.67 -4.28 16.37
N LYS A 520 -25.37 -4.20 17.51
CA LYS A 520 -25.86 -2.94 18.08
C LYS A 520 -24.78 -2.15 18.82
N SER A 521 -23.73 -2.79 19.33
CA SER A 521 -22.61 -2.12 20.00
C SER A 521 -21.54 -1.69 18.99
N ALA A 522 -20.82 -0.60 19.29
CA ALA A 522 -19.71 -0.16 18.46
C ALA A 522 -18.59 -1.22 18.40
N ALA A 523 -18.21 -1.76 19.56
CA ALA A 523 -17.20 -2.81 19.66
C ALA A 523 -17.58 -4.10 18.91
N GLY A 524 -18.86 -4.47 18.90
CA GLY A 524 -19.35 -5.64 18.14
C GLY A 524 -19.26 -5.44 16.63
N ARG A 525 -19.59 -4.25 16.12
CA ARG A 525 -19.44 -3.92 14.70
C ARG A 525 -17.97 -3.83 14.27
N GLU A 526 -17.13 -3.27 15.13
CA GLU A 526 -15.69 -3.18 14.89
C GLU A 526 -15.06 -4.58 14.84
N ALA A 527 -15.34 -5.44 15.82
CA ALA A 527 -14.83 -6.80 15.84
C ALA A 527 -15.39 -7.65 14.68
N HIS A 528 -16.65 -7.46 14.30
CA HIS A 528 -17.22 -8.06 13.09
C HIS A 528 -16.43 -7.65 11.85
N ALA A 529 -16.21 -6.35 11.64
CA ALA A 529 -15.47 -5.84 10.50
C ALA A 529 -14.02 -6.35 10.46
N LEU A 530 -13.37 -6.45 11.63
CA LEU A 530 -12.01 -7.00 11.74
C LEU A 530 -11.97 -8.50 11.45
N ALA A 531 -12.94 -9.27 11.93
CA ALA A 531 -13.04 -10.70 11.66
C ALA A 531 -13.40 -10.97 10.19
N GLU A 532 -14.29 -10.15 9.60
CA GLU A 532 -14.69 -10.22 8.19
C GLU A 532 -13.52 -9.88 7.26
N ALA A 533 -12.71 -8.89 7.63
CA ALA A 533 -11.48 -8.55 6.93
C ALA A 533 -10.35 -9.59 7.10
N GLY A 534 -10.58 -10.66 7.87
CA GLY A 534 -9.58 -11.69 8.15
C GLY A 534 -8.46 -11.25 9.09
N ALA A 535 -8.59 -10.11 9.77
CA ALA A 535 -7.60 -9.60 10.73
C ALA A 535 -7.64 -10.34 12.08
N LEU A 536 -8.74 -11.05 12.35
CA LEU A 536 -8.93 -11.90 13.55
C LEU A 536 -9.20 -13.35 13.15
N PRO A 537 -8.23 -14.05 12.51
CA PRO A 537 -8.44 -15.42 12.05
C PRO A 537 -8.39 -16.44 13.20
N GLY A 538 -7.85 -16.06 14.36
CA GLY A 538 -7.66 -16.93 15.51
C GLY A 538 -8.75 -16.82 16.56
N LEU A 539 -8.97 -17.93 17.26
CA LEU A 539 -9.70 -17.95 18.52
C LEU A 539 -8.73 -18.31 19.64
N SER A 540 -9.01 -17.82 20.85
CA SER A 540 -8.28 -18.24 22.03
C SER A 540 -9.18 -18.27 23.25
N ILE A 541 -8.97 -19.24 24.12
CA ILE A 541 -9.80 -19.46 25.30
C ILE A 541 -9.13 -18.88 26.56
N GLY A 542 -9.87 -18.08 27.30
CA GLY A 542 -9.56 -17.76 28.68
C GLY A 542 -10.13 -18.85 29.58
N TYR A 543 -9.30 -19.49 30.40
CA TYR A 543 -9.73 -20.58 31.27
C TYR A 543 -9.01 -20.60 32.61
N LYS A 544 -9.59 -21.32 33.57
CA LYS A 544 -8.95 -21.70 34.83
C LYS A 544 -8.72 -23.21 34.84
N THR A 545 -7.49 -23.63 35.12
CA THR A 545 -7.15 -25.05 35.22
C THR A 545 -7.76 -25.65 36.50
N ILE A 546 -8.55 -26.72 36.36
CA ILE A 546 -9.08 -27.50 37.48
C ILE A 546 -8.19 -28.71 37.75
N ARG A 547 -7.84 -29.46 36.70
CA ARG A 547 -7.01 -30.66 36.80
C ARG A 547 -6.02 -30.73 35.64
N HIS A 548 -4.76 -30.96 35.98
CA HIS A 548 -3.69 -31.16 35.01
C HIS A 548 -2.73 -32.25 35.51
N LYS A 549 -1.92 -32.76 34.58
CA LYS A 549 -0.83 -33.69 34.85
C LYS A 549 0.38 -33.27 34.03
N PHE A 550 1.58 -33.42 34.56
CA PHE A 550 2.80 -33.24 33.78
C PHE A 550 3.24 -34.55 33.15
N GLU A 551 3.55 -34.51 31.86
CA GLU A 551 4.25 -35.58 31.14
C GLU A 551 5.56 -35.02 30.58
N GLY A 552 6.68 -35.35 31.25
CA GLY A 552 7.96 -34.71 30.99
C GLY A 552 7.92 -33.22 31.30
N LYS A 553 8.14 -32.38 30.27
CA LYS A 553 8.09 -30.90 30.38
C LYS A 553 6.76 -30.30 29.93
N VAL A 554 5.81 -31.13 29.47
CA VAL A 554 4.54 -30.68 28.90
C VAL A 554 3.43 -30.85 29.94
N ARG A 555 2.63 -29.80 30.14
CA ARG A 555 1.49 -29.84 31.06
C ARG A 555 0.23 -30.23 30.29
N GLN A 556 -0.31 -31.42 30.60
CA GLN A 556 -1.55 -31.92 30.05
C GLN A 556 -2.74 -31.47 30.88
N LEU A 557 -3.65 -30.73 30.26
CA LEU A 557 -4.85 -30.17 30.86
C LEU A 557 -5.99 -31.17 30.69
N HIS A 558 -6.44 -31.78 31.80
CA HIS A 558 -7.47 -32.82 31.81
C HIS A 558 -8.85 -32.32 32.23
N GLU A 559 -8.93 -31.16 32.89
CA GLU A 559 -10.20 -30.52 33.24
C GLU A 559 -9.98 -29.00 33.37
N LEU A 560 -10.76 -28.23 32.63
CA LEU A 560 -10.67 -26.77 32.55
C LEU A 560 -12.04 -26.15 32.87
N ALA A 561 -12.04 -24.97 33.49
CA ALA A 561 -13.20 -24.09 33.54
C ALA A 561 -13.03 -22.99 32.48
N LEU A 562 -13.90 -22.98 31.47
CA LEU A 562 -13.90 -21.96 30.42
C LEU A 562 -14.47 -20.65 30.97
N HIS A 563 -13.78 -19.52 30.77
CA HIS A 563 -14.27 -18.19 31.15
C HIS A 563 -14.78 -17.43 29.94
N GLU A 564 -14.06 -17.46 28.83
CA GLU A 564 -14.37 -16.71 27.62
C GLU A 564 -13.73 -17.37 26.39
N VAL A 565 -14.22 -17.02 25.20
CA VAL A 565 -13.56 -17.35 23.93
C VAL A 565 -13.39 -16.05 23.13
N SER A 566 -12.14 -15.63 22.97
CA SER A 566 -11.76 -14.35 22.38
C SER A 566 -11.42 -14.46 20.90
N LEU A 567 -11.70 -13.38 20.17
CA LEU A 567 -11.17 -13.13 18.85
C LEU A 567 -9.76 -12.52 18.98
N VAL A 568 -8.80 -13.15 18.31
CA VAL A 568 -7.39 -12.76 18.35
C VAL A 568 -6.73 -12.89 16.98
N PRO A 569 -5.66 -12.13 16.71
CA PRO A 569 -4.91 -12.28 15.45
C PRO A 569 -4.17 -13.63 15.40
N VAL A 570 -3.67 -14.08 16.55
CA VAL A 570 -2.95 -15.34 16.73
C VAL A 570 -3.42 -15.99 18.02
N GLY A 571 -3.99 -17.19 17.93
CA GLY A 571 -4.40 -17.97 19.09
C GLY A 571 -3.20 -18.64 19.76
N MET A 572 -3.24 -18.78 21.09
CA MET A 572 -2.22 -19.57 21.82
C MET A 572 -2.16 -21.03 21.32
N ASN A 573 -3.31 -21.55 20.88
CA ASN A 573 -3.45 -22.87 20.28
C ASN A 573 -3.66 -22.73 18.77
N ASP A 574 -2.71 -23.23 17.97
CA ASP A 574 -2.71 -23.11 16.50
C ASP A 574 -3.94 -23.71 15.80
N ARG A 575 -4.64 -24.64 16.46
CA ARG A 575 -5.86 -25.23 15.92
C ARG A 575 -7.11 -24.41 16.20
N ALA A 576 -7.02 -23.39 17.03
CA ALA A 576 -8.13 -22.53 17.40
C ALA A 576 -8.29 -21.38 16.39
N VAL A 577 -9.24 -21.54 15.47
CA VAL A 577 -9.41 -20.66 14.30
C VAL A 577 -10.88 -20.39 14.02
N VAL A 578 -11.18 -19.24 13.43
CA VAL A 578 -12.51 -18.93 12.86
C VAL A 578 -12.74 -19.76 11.60
N ARG A 579 -13.92 -20.37 11.44
CA ARG A 579 -14.30 -21.22 10.30
C ARG A 579 -15.40 -20.57 9.45
N GLN A 580 -15.42 -20.89 8.15
CA GLN A 580 -16.39 -20.36 7.19
C GLN A 580 -17.85 -20.77 7.48
N ILE A 581 -18.80 -19.89 7.15
CA ILE A 581 -20.23 -20.21 7.07
C ILE A 581 -20.45 -20.92 5.74
N LYS A 582 -20.53 -22.25 5.80
CA LYS A 582 -21.35 -23.00 4.85
C LYS A 582 -22.69 -23.26 5.51
N SER A 583 -23.76 -22.69 4.98
CA SER A 583 -25.07 -23.34 5.12
C SER A 583 -25.98 -22.98 3.97
N LEU A 584 -26.36 -24.00 3.22
CA LEU A 584 -27.70 -24.17 2.62
C LEU A 584 -27.90 -25.54 1.95
N ILE A 585 -26.92 -26.47 1.97
CA ILE A 585 -27.12 -27.83 1.43
C ILE A 585 -27.04 -28.93 2.51
N GLU A 586 -26.47 -28.66 3.69
CA GLU A 586 -26.28 -29.71 4.71
C GLU A 586 -27.46 -29.91 5.67
N ASP A 587 -28.47 -29.02 5.69
CA ASP A 587 -29.65 -29.13 6.56
C ASP A 587 -30.99 -29.34 5.78
N GLY A 588 -30.94 -29.75 4.51
CA GLY A 588 -32.14 -30.18 3.77
C GLY A 588 -33.12 -29.06 3.34
N GLY A 589 -32.71 -27.78 3.38
CA GLY A 589 -33.50 -26.68 2.82
C GLY A 589 -33.24 -26.46 1.33
N MET A 590 -34.29 -26.39 0.50
CA MET A 590 -34.11 -26.11 -0.94
C MET A 590 -33.74 -24.64 -1.21
N PRO A 591 -32.70 -24.36 -2.03
CA PRO A 591 -32.33 -23.00 -2.42
C PRO A 591 -33.36 -22.36 -3.37
N THR A 592 -33.36 -21.03 -3.47
CA THR A 592 -34.21 -20.33 -4.46
C THR A 592 -33.63 -20.44 -5.87
N LEU A 593 -34.46 -20.28 -6.91
CA LEU A 593 -34.05 -20.40 -8.31
C LEU A 593 -32.82 -19.54 -8.69
N PRO A 594 -32.77 -18.24 -8.31
CA PRO A 594 -31.61 -17.39 -8.60
C PRO A 594 -30.32 -17.89 -7.91
N GLN A 595 -30.44 -18.37 -6.67
CA GLN A 595 -29.30 -18.90 -5.91
C GLN A 595 -28.75 -20.19 -6.52
N PHE A 596 -29.63 -21.05 -7.04
CA PHE A 596 -29.22 -22.28 -7.73
C PHE A 596 -28.60 -22.00 -9.11
N GLU A 597 -29.08 -20.98 -9.83
CA GLU A 597 -28.45 -20.53 -11.08
C GLU A 597 -27.03 -20.00 -10.85
N ASP A 598 -26.83 -19.18 -9.83
CA ASP A 598 -25.50 -18.65 -9.52
C ASP A 598 -24.54 -19.76 -9.07
N PHE A 599 -25.02 -20.75 -8.32
CA PHE A 599 -24.25 -21.95 -7.98
C PHE A 599 -23.78 -22.72 -9.23
N LEU A 600 -24.66 -22.94 -10.22
CA LEU A 600 -24.30 -23.63 -11.45
C LEU A 600 -23.31 -22.82 -12.30
N ARG A 601 -23.38 -21.49 -12.24
CA ARG A 601 -22.43 -20.61 -12.92
C ARG A 601 -21.05 -20.68 -12.27
N GLU A 602 -20.99 -20.74 -10.95
CA GLU A 602 -19.74 -20.96 -10.19
C GLU A 602 -19.14 -22.34 -10.46
N ALA A 603 -19.97 -23.35 -10.72
CA ALA A 603 -19.55 -24.68 -11.16
C ALA A 603 -19.10 -24.75 -12.64
N GLY A 604 -19.07 -23.62 -13.35
CA GLY A 604 -18.51 -23.51 -14.70
C GLY A 604 -19.52 -23.59 -15.85
N PHE A 605 -20.83 -23.65 -15.57
CA PHE A 605 -21.86 -23.62 -16.62
C PHE A 605 -22.09 -22.19 -17.13
N SER A 606 -22.30 -22.04 -18.45
CA SER A 606 -22.66 -20.73 -19.01
C SER A 606 -24.01 -20.25 -18.49
N LYS A 607 -24.25 -18.93 -18.46
CA LYS A 607 -25.50 -18.34 -17.95
C LYS A 607 -26.75 -18.98 -18.57
N THR A 608 -26.72 -19.24 -19.87
CA THR A 608 -27.82 -19.89 -20.62
C THR A 608 -28.02 -21.35 -20.21
N GLN A 609 -26.94 -22.09 -19.94
CA GLN A 609 -27.02 -23.47 -19.44
C GLN A 609 -27.50 -23.52 -17.99
N ALA A 610 -26.99 -22.63 -17.12
CA ALA A 610 -27.39 -22.53 -15.72
C ALA A 610 -28.89 -22.23 -15.57
N SER A 611 -29.42 -21.23 -16.30
CA SER A 611 -30.87 -20.93 -16.26
C SER A 611 -31.73 -22.05 -16.86
N ALA A 612 -31.25 -22.76 -17.88
CA ALA A 612 -31.97 -23.90 -18.44
C ALA A 612 -32.03 -25.10 -17.47
N ILE A 613 -30.93 -25.37 -16.76
CA ILE A 613 -30.81 -26.44 -15.78
C ILE A 613 -31.61 -26.10 -14.52
N ALA A 614 -31.49 -24.88 -14.00
CA ALA A 614 -32.26 -24.42 -12.84
C ALA A 614 -33.77 -24.37 -13.13
N GLY A 615 -34.13 -23.88 -14.31
CA GLY A 615 -35.52 -23.80 -14.78
C GLY A 615 -36.17 -25.17 -14.99
N LYS A 616 -35.42 -26.22 -15.37
CA LYS A 616 -35.97 -27.58 -15.52
C LYS A 616 -35.85 -28.44 -14.27
N GLY A 617 -34.73 -28.38 -13.55
CA GLY A 617 -34.42 -29.30 -12.43
C GLY A 617 -34.98 -28.83 -11.08
N LEU A 618 -34.79 -27.55 -10.73
CA LEU A 618 -35.28 -27.03 -9.45
C LEU A 618 -36.78 -26.75 -9.50
N SER A 619 -37.31 -26.29 -10.63
CA SER A 619 -38.75 -26.02 -10.78
C SER A 619 -39.61 -27.29 -10.85
N SER A 620 -39.03 -28.44 -11.21
CA SER A 620 -39.70 -29.75 -11.12
C SER A 620 -39.68 -30.30 -9.70
N LEU A 621 -38.59 -30.07 -8.95
CA LEU A 621 -38.48 -30.44 -7.53
C LEU A 621 -39.41 -29.60 -6.63
N LEU A 622 -39.59 -28.32 -6.96
CA LEU A 622 -40.56 -27.42 -6.28
C LEU A 622 -42.03 -27.76 -6.59
N ARG A 623 -42.30 -28.61 -7.59
CA ARG A 623 -43.65 -29.01 -8.01
C ARG A 623 -44.08 -30.41 -7.54
N GLY A 624 -43.23 -31.15 -6.82
CA GLY A 624 -43.55 -32.48 -6.30
C GLY A 624 -44.50 -32.44 -5.09
N GLU A 625 -45.45 -33.38 -5.05
CA GLU A 625 -46.45 -33.50 -3.97
C GLU A 625 -45.81 -33.74 -2.58
N PRO A 626 -46.44 -33.25 -1.50
CA PRO A 626 -45.89 -33.36 -0.15
C PRO A 626 -45.88 -34.83 0.30
N GLY A 627 -44.68 -35.41 0.39
CA GLY A 627 -44.48 -36.76 0.95
C GLY A 627 -43.50 -37.68 0.20
N SER A 628 -42.86 -37.24 -0.88
CA SER A 628 -41.77 -38.01 -1.51
C SER A 628 -40.41 -37.36 -1.24
N GLU A 629 -39.56 -38.04 -0.46
CA GLU A 629 -38.13 -37.72 -0.42
C GLU A 629 -37.51 -38.06 -1.78
N PRO A 630 -36.64 -37.20 -2.33
CA PRO A 630 -35.93 -37.54 -3.56
C PRO A 630 -34.93 -38.66 -3.30
N ASP A 631 -35.03 -39.74 -4.07
CA ASP A 631 -34.23 -40.96 -3.91
C ASP A 631 -32.72 -40.67 -3.92
N ALA A 632 -31.99 -41.31 -3.00
CA ALA A 632 -30.55 -41.12 -2.76
C ALA A 632 -29.68 -41.37 -4.01
N ASP A 633 -30.23 -42.08 -5.00
CA ASP A 633 -29.59 -42.37 -6.28
C ASP A 633 -29.43 -41.13 -7.17
N PHE A 634 -30.30 -40.13 -7.08
CA PHE A 634 -30.19 -38.90 -7.88
C PHE A 634 -28.98 -38.04 -7.47
N TRP A 635 -28.82 -37.83 -6.17
CA TRP A 635 -27.70 -37.05 -5.62
C TRP A 635 -26.37 -37.79 -5.76
N SER A 636 -26.40 -39.11 -5.64
CA SER A 636 -25.23 -39.96 -5.89
C SER A 636 -24.79 -39.93 -7.35
N ALA A 637 -25.72 -39.94 -8.31
CA ALA A 637 -25.42 -39.82 -9.74
C ALA A 637 -24.85 -38.45 -10.11
N MET A 638 -25.37 -37.37 -9.51
CA MET A 638 -24.86 -36.01 -9.75
C MET A 638 -23.46 -35.82 -9.15
N ALA A 639 -23.20 -36.35 -7.94
CA ALA A 639 -21.89 -36.30 -7.30
C ALA A 639 -20.81 -37.10 -8.07
N ALA A 640 -21.20 -38.19 -8.75
CA ALA A 640 -20.29 -38.98 -9.58
C ALA A 640 -19.81 -38.22 -10.84
N GLN A 641 -20.64 -37.34 -11.39
CA GLN A 641 -20.33 -36.57 -12.60
C GLN A 641 -19.35 -35.41 -12.33
N PHE A 642 -19.24 -34.94 -11.09
CA PHE A 642 -18.30 -33.90 -10.65
C PHE A 642 -16.89 -34.45 -10.27
N ARG A 643 -16.69 -35.77 -10.29
CA ARG A 643 -15.38 -36.40 -10.01
C ARG A 643 -14.65 -36.91 -11.27
N ALA A 644 -15.14 -36.59 -12.47
CA ALA A 644 -14.49 -36.94 -13.75
C ALA A 644 -13.68 -35.78 -14.32
#